data_AF-A0AAX6GWZ6-F1
#
_entry.id   AF-A0AAX6GWZ6-F1
#
_cell.length_a   1.000
_cell.length_b   1.000
_cell.length_c   1.000
_cell.angle_alpha   90.00
_cell.angle_beta   90.00
_cell.angle_gamma   90.00
#
_symmetry.space_group_name_H-M   'P 1'
#
loop_
_entity.id
_entity.type
_entity.pdbx_description
1 polymer ?
#
loop_
_entity_poly.entity_id
_entity_poly.type
_entity_poly.pdbx_seq_one_letter_code
_entity_poly.pdbx_strand_id
1 'polypeptide(L)'
;MARAEKVRRIFERFDANGDGGLDRSEMAALVVAVNPRVKFSSDQISAILDEVFRTYSDFVLPGPAGLSLPGLLRTYDDGAGDVDRDFDALAFSPPAADLGAAAPAADPSSSSAIVPSGSASAAATGVAFDSTWALLDDLDILLKRLHKNPKFSSSNNNNNNNFDSFSETGWSRELGPSDTKFLYNESSPEYLAFVKELSGLLARADAGRTREEAFDGHMALGKALFDNHLFGEALKCFKRACELQPTDVRPHFRSGNALYALNRFPKAKEEFLLALEAAEASGNQWMQLLPQIHVNLGISLEGEGMLLSACEHYREAAILCPTHFRALKLLGSALFGVGEYRAAEKALEEAVFLRPDYADAHCDLGSALHAMGEEERAIQEFQKAIDLKPGHVDALYNLGGLFMDVGRFPRASEMYTRVLSIRPNHWRAQLNKAVALLGAGESDEAKKALKEAFKKTKRVEVYDAIAHLKTLQRKKKGKGLKNNGGEGEGGENAFVVVEPSKFKRVGRKTTLRQDLASALEIRVFQRVTRLSRCDVDVLKKEMVENDVPVSYSGSGVPEKSIRKAALEVILRKVLSFLKVETFQGAVKAINEKVLSVLDASGSGRVDLGMFFAILAPICSGPLERRKRIVFDALLWRPANENEAQIKRSDAVAYIKYLRAVYIPSHGVSDMMEVHGELDSSLISYTEFLEMFNDPDWGFGILNTLVKLESGDRMRHGSYSCSICRYPIIGSRFKETKYHFSLCNRCYSEGKVPSACKQEEYRFKEYGSETEAMKDKCTCFSLHSSNSEGDP
;
A
#
# COMPACT_ATOMS: atom_id res chain seq x y z
N MET A 1 10.62 7.73 -32.05
CA MET A 1 12.07 8.02 -32.23
C MET A 1 12.81 7.24 -31.15
N ALA A 2 13.94 6.58 -31.45
CA ALA A 2 14.65 5.79 -30.43
C ALA A 2 15.14 6.70 -29.27
N ARG A 3 15.06 6.21 -28.03
CA ARG A 3 15.41 6.97 -26.82
C ARG A 3 16.79 7.64 -26.88
N ALA A 4 17.80 6.89 -27.34
CA ALA A 4 19.16 7.41 -27.52
C ALA A 4 19.26 8.55 -28.56
N GLU A 5 18.38 8.55 -29.57
CA GLU A 5 18.32 9.60 -30.58
C GLU A 5 17.68 10.89 -30.04
N LYS A 6 16.66 10.76 -29.18
CA LYS A 6 16.05 11.90 -28.49
C LYS A 6 17.06 12.58 -27.57
N VAL A 7 17.78 11.80 -26.76
CA VAL A 7 18.82 12.33 -25.88
C VAL A 7 19.95 12.99 -26.68
N ARG A 8 20.37 12.42 -27.81
CA ARG A 8 21.37 13.06 -28.69
C ARG A 8 20.92 14.44 -29.16
N ARG A 9 19.68 14.59 -29.59
CA ARG A 9 19.14 15.89 -30.03
C ARG A 9 18.97 16.90 -28.89
N ILE A 10 18.65 16.45 -27.68
CA ILE A 10 18.67 17.30 -26.48
C ILE A 10 20.09 17.78 -26.22
N PHE A 11 21.04 16.86 -26.23
CA PHE A 11 22.45 17.15 -26.03
C PHE A 11 22.97 18.18 -27.04
N GLU A 12 22.79 17.93 -28.34
CA GLU A 12 23.21 18.82 -29.43
C GLU A 12 22.56 20.21 -29.38
N ARG A 13 21.37 20.33 -28.76
CA ARG A 13 20.69 21.63 -28.62
C ARG A 13 21.28 22.49 -27.51
N PHE A 14 21.79 21.86 -26.46
CA PHE A 14 22.29 22.56 -25.27
C PHE A 14 23.81 22.63 -25.23
N ASP A 15 24.54 21.82 -26.01
CA ASP A 15 25.97 21.97 -26.30
C ASP A 15 26.14 23.16 -27.27
N ALA A 16 26.02 24.37 -26.71
CA ALA A 16 25.99 25.61 -27.46
C ALA A 16 27.39 25.98 -27.98
N ASN A 17 28.44 25.53 -27.27
CA ASN A 17 29.83 25.78 -27.63
C ASN A 17 30.42 24.70 -28.57
N GLY A 18 29.75 23.55 -28.73
CA GLY A 18 30.11 22.47 -29.65
C GLY A 18 31.34 21.69 -29.22
N ASP A 19 31.69 21.70 -27.93
CA ASP A 19 32.90 21.05 -27.41
C ASP A 19 32.68 19.57 -27.03
N GLY A 20 31.46 19.07 -27.22
CA GLY A 20 31.10 17.68 -27.00
C GLY A 20 30.75 17.35 -25.56
N GLY A 21 30.62 18.36 -24.70
CA GLY A 21 30.08 18.26 -23.34
C GLY A 21 29.02 19.33 -23.06
N LEU A 22 28.28 19.16 -21.98
CA LEU A 22 27.39 20.19 -21.44
C LEU A 22 28.03 20.77 -20.20
N ASP A 23 28.48 22.03 -20.29
CA ASP A 23 29.03 22.74 -19.16
C ASP A 23 27.95 23.10 -18.12
N ARG A 24 28.34 23.69 -16.99
CA ARG A 24 27.38 24.02 -15.93
C ARG A 24 26.31 25.02 -16.36
N SER A 25 26.64 25.93 -17.27
CA SER A 25 25.70 26.93 -17.77
C SER A 25 24.71 26.33 -18.78
N GLU A 26 25.19 25.43 -19.63
CA GLU A 26 24.41 24.69 -20.62
C GLU A 26 23.45 23.70 -19.94
N MET A 27 23.94 23.01 -18.91
CA MET A 27 23.12 22.12 -18.10
C MET A 27 22.08 22.90 -17.27
N ALA A 28 22.42 24.09 -16.75
CA ALA A 28 21.43 24.97 -16.10
C ALA A 28 20.30 25.34 -17.06
N ALA A 29 20.67 25.70 -18.31
CA ALA A 29 19.70 26.05 -19.35
C ALA A 29 18.80 24.87 -19.69
N LEU A 30 19.35 23.65 -19.76
CA LEU A 30 18.57 22.43 -19.97
C LEU A 30 17.55 22.21 -18.85
N VAL A 31 17.98 22.25 -17.59
CA VAL A 31 17.11 22.03 -16.42
C VAL A 31 15.94 23.03 -16.38
N VAL A 32 16.20 24.29 -16.71
CA VAL A 32 15.15 25.32 -16.77
C VAL A 32 14.22 25.09 -17.96
N ALA A 33 14.76 24.77 -19.14
CA ALA A 33 13.99 24.62 -20.36
C ALA A 33 13.05 23.41 -20.34
N VAL A 34 13.46 22.31 -19.70
CA VAL A 34 12.62 21.10 -19.57
C VAL A 34 11.56 21.21 -18.46
N ASN A 35 11.61 22.26 -17.63
CA ASN A 35 10.69 22.48 -16.51
C ASN A 35 10.03 23.88 -16.55
N PRO A 36 9.29 24.24 -17.62
CA PRO A 36 8.79 25.61 -17.84
C PRO A 36 7.77 26.09 -16.81
N ARG A 37 7.19 25.19 -16.00
CA ARG A 37 6.21 25.50 -14.96
C ARG A 37 6.81 25.68 -13.56
N VAL A 38 8.12 25.40 -13.41
CA VAL A 38 8.83 25.49 -12.13
C VAL A 38 9.81 26.66 -12.20
N LYS A 39 9.71 27.59 -11.24
CA LYS A 39 10.69 28.67 -11.07
C LYS A 39 11.76 28.20 -10.09
N PHE A 40 12.93 27.84 -10.59
CA PHE A 40 14.07 27.51 -9.75
C PHE A 40 14.80 28.78 -9.30
N SER A 41 15.25 28.82 -8.04
CA SER A 41 16.26 29.79 -7.62
C SER A 41 17.64 29.41 -8.15
N SER A 42 18.57 30.37 -8.21
CA SER A 42 19.98 30.11 -8.57
C SER A 42 20.61 29.01 -7.72
N ASP A 43 20.27 28.99 -6.43
CA ASP A 43 20.81 28.06 -5.45
C ASP A 43 20.25 26.64 -5.67
N GLN A 44 18.98 26.54 -6.07
CA GLN A 44 18.36 25.25 -6.44
C GLN A 44 18.96 24.68 -7.72
N ILE A 45 19.19 25.52 -8.74
CA ILE A 45 19.86 25.09 -9.96
C ILE A 45 21.29 24.64 -9.63
N SER A 46 22.04 25.42 -8.84
CA SER A 46 23.40 25.03 -8.45
C SER A 46 23.41 23.68 -7.72
N ALA A 47 22.49 23.45 -6.78
CA ALA A 47 22.39 22.19 -6.04
C ALA A 47 22.07 21.00 -6.95
N ILE A 48 21.17 21.17 -7.92
CA ILE A 48 20.85 20.14 -8.93
C ILE A 48 22.09 19.82 -9.77
N LEU A 49 22.80 20.85 -10.24
CA LEU A 49 23.98 20.68 -11.07
C LEU A 49 25.14 20.08 -10.30
N ASP A 50 25.37 20.51 -9.06
CA ASP A 50 26.38 19.92 -8.18
C ASP A 50 26.14 18.42 -8.02
N GLU A 51 24.87 18.01 -7.89
CA GLU A 51 24.53 16.60 -7.82
C GLU A 51 24.77 15.86 -9.14
N VAL A 52 24.38 16.44 -10.28
CA VAL A 52 24.59 15.83 -11.61
C VAL A 52 26.08 15.65 -11.92
N PHE A 53 26.89 16.71 -11.79
CA PHE A 53 28.32 16.64 -12.11
C PHE A 53 29.10 15.76 -11.13
N ARG A 54 28.63 15.62 -9.89
CA ARG A 54 29.22 14.73 -8.88
C ARG A 54 28.86 13.26 -9.13
N THR A 55 27.60 12.98 -9.46
CA THR A 55 27.09 11.62 -9.66
C THR A 55 27.58 11.00 -10.97
N TYR A 56 27.82 11.82 -12.00
CA TYR A 56 28.25 11.37 -13.32
C TYR A 56 29.68 11.78 -13.66
N SER A 57 30.56 11.93 -12.64
CA SER A 57 31.94 12.41 -12.82
C SER A 57 32.74 11.61 -13.86
N ASP A 58 32.48 10.31 -13.96
CA ASP A 58 33.15 9.40 -14.92
C ASP A 58 32.79 9.70 -16.39
N PHE A 59 31.71 10.46 -16.59
CA PHE A 59 31.22 10.90 -17.89
C PHE A 59 31.42 12.40 -18.11
N VAL A 60 32.12 13.09 -17.20
CA VAL A 60 32.49 14.51 -17.35
C VAL A 60 33.83 14.59 -18.09
N LEU A 61 33.84 15.33 -19.20
CA LEU A 61 35.03 15.54 -20.01
C LEU A 61 36.02 16.48 -19.29
N PRO A 62 37.33 16.24 -19.43
CA PRO A 62 38.34 17.09 -18.82
C PRO A 62 38.35 18.49 -19.45
N GLY A 63 38.45 19.54 -18.62
CA GLY A 63 38.40 20.93 -19.06
C GLY A 63 37.01 21.57 -18.86
N PRO A 64 36.65 22.63 -19.60
CA PRO A 64 35.37 23.32 -19.43
C PRO A 64 34.16 22.56 -20.02
N ALA A 65 34.39 21.49 -20.78
CA ALA A 65 33.37 20.80 -21.58
C ALA A 65 32.23 20.17 -20.78
N GLY A 66 32.48 19.71 -19.55
CA GLY A 66 31.38 19.23 -18.71
C GLY A 66 30.81 17.86 -19.14
N LEU A 67 29.51 17.63 -18.95
CA LEU A 67 28.91 16.29 -19.03
C LEU A 67 28.79 15.81 -20.48
N SER A 68 29.36 14.65 -20.81
CA SER A 68 29.32 14.08 -22.17
C SER A 68 27.94 13.52 -22.55
N LEU A 69 27.71 13.27 -23.86
CA LEU A 69 26.47 12.63 -24.35
C LEU A 69 26.17 11.26 -23.70
N PRO A 70 27.15 10.34 -23.55
CA PRO A 70 26.95 9.12 -22.76
C PRO A 70 26.57 9.41 -21.31
N GLY A 71 27.12 10.48 -20.71
CA GLY A 71 26.76 10.95 -19.39
C GLY A 71 25.30 11.42 -19.31
N LEU A 72 24.85 12.25 -20.25
CA LEU A 72 23.46 12.70 -20.31
C LEU A 72 22.51 11.51 -20.53
N LEU A 73 22.85 10.57 -21.42
CA LEU A 73 22.09 9.35 -21.64
C LEU A 73 21.98 8.53 -20.35
N ARG A 74 23.09 8.41 -19.62
CA ARG A 74 23.11 7.72 -18.33
C ARG A 74 22.24 8.41 -17.28
N THR A 75 22.21 9.75 -17.26
CA THR A 75 21.32 10.49 -16.34
C THR A 75 19.85 10.15 -16.55
N TYR A 76 19.46 9.99 -17.81
CA TYR A 76 18.11 9.58 -18.17
C TYR A 76 17.86 8.10 -17.87
N ASP A 77 18.83 7.21 -18.12
CA ASP A 77 18.74 5.77 -17.77
C ASP A 77 18.57 5.55 -16.27
N ASP A 78 19.24 6.36 -15.46
CA ASP A 78 19.14 6.34 -14.00
C ASP A 78 17.88 7.07 -13.48
N GLY A 79 17.09 7.67 -14.38
CA GLY A 79 15.78 8.25 -14.10
C GLY A 79 15.82 9.64 -13.46
N ALA A 80 16.90 10.40 -13.63
CA ALA A 80 17.02 11.79 -13.17
C ALA A 80 16.08 12.75 -13.93
N GLY A 81 15.57 12.32 -15.09
CA GLY A 81 14.56 12.98 -15.90
C GLY A 81 13.81 11.98 -16.77
N ASP A 82 12.76 12.44 -17.44
CA ASP A 82 12.01 11.65 -18.41
C ASP A 82 12.37 12.16 -19.81
N VAL A 83 13.01 11.31 -20.61
CA VAL A 83 13.49 11.67 -21.96
C VAL A 83 12.35 12.16 -22.84
N ASP A 84 11.20 11.52 -22.76
CA ASP A 84 10.09 11.81 -23.66
C ASP A 84 9.41 13.10 -23.24
N ARG A 85 9.16 13.27 -21.94
CA ARG A 85 8.63 14.51 -21.37
C ARG A 85 9.54 15.71 -21.64
N ASP A 86 10.84 15.56 -21.40
CA ASP A 86 11.82 16.62 -21.54
C ASP A 86 12.03 16.98 -23.02
N PHE A 87 12.05 15.99 -23.92
CA PHE A 87 12.13 16.21 -25.36
C PHE A 87 10.92 17.00 -25.88
N ASP A 88 9.71 16.66 -25.40
CA ASP A 88 8.47 17.33 -25.80
C ASP A 88 8.38 18.75 -25.23
N ALA A 89 8.85 18.97 -23.99
CA ALA A 89 8.92 20.30 -23.37
C ALA A 89 9.81 21.28 -24.16
N LEU A 90 10.82 20.77 -24.87
CA LEU A 90 11.76 21.58 -25.64
C LEU A 90 11.20 22.04 -27.01
N ALA A 91 10.05 21.53 -27.47
CA ALA A 91 9.41 21.94 -28.72
C ALA A 91 10.36 21.95 -29.94
N PHE A 92 11.02 20.82 -30.23
CA PHE A 92 11.85 20.67 -31.44
C PHE A 92 10.98 20.87 -32.71
N SER A 93 11.12 22.01 -33.39
CA SER A 93 10.51 22.22 -34.71
C SER A 93 11.10 21.25 -35.74
N PRO A 94 10.31 20.71 -36.69
CA PRO A 94 10.89 20.16 -37.92
C PRO A 94 11.64 21.27 -38.69
N PRO A 95 12.63 20.93 -39.54
CA PRO A 95 13.49 21.93 -40.18
C PRO A 95 12.67 22.90 -41.04
N ALA A 96 12.92 24.19 -40.84
CA ALA A 96 12.23 25.29 -41.50
C ALA A 96 12.62 25.39 -42.99
N ALA A 97 11.62 25.46 -43.87
CA ALA A 97 11.79 26.01 -45.20
C ALA A 97 11.55 27.53 -45.14
N ASP A 98 12.37 28.27 -45.88
CA ASP A 98 12.45 29.73 -45.95
C ASP A 98 11.11 30.46 -46.09
N LEU A 99 11.00 31.58 -45.38
CA LEU A 99 9.93 32.57 -45.48
C LEU A 99 10.12 33.47 -46.70
N GLY A 100 9.06 33.61 -47.51
CA GLY A 100 8.95 34.62 -48.55
C GLY A 100 7.51 35.05 -48.85
N ALA A 101 7.14 36.21 -48.30
CA ALA A 101 6.12 37.17 -48.76
C ALA A 101 4.59 36.86 -48.67
N ALA A 102 3.94 37.71 -47.85
CA ALA A 102 2.61 38.34 -47.91
C ALA A 102 1.40 37.70 -48.66
N ALA A 103 0.29 37.63 -47.89
CA ALA A 103 -1.15 37.36 -48.14
C ALA A 103 -1.74 37.79 -49.51
N PRO A 104 -2.83 37.14 -50.05
CA PRO A 104 -4.17 37.13 -49.41
C PRO A 104 -5.03 35.85 -49.60
N ALA A 105 -6.22 35.87 -48.98
CA ALA A 105 -7.23 34.82 -48.94
C ALA A 105 -7.76 34.37 -50.32
N ALA A 106 -7.88 33.05 -50.53
CA ALA A 106 -9.04 32.34 -51.13
C ALA A 106 -8.75 30.84 -51.39
N ASP A 107 -9.81 30.05 -51.17
CA ASP A 107 -10.17 28.71 -51.67
C ASP A 107 -9.41 27.41 -51.30
N PRO A 108 -10.16 26.35 -50.89
CA PRO A 108 -9.63 25.04 -50.61
C PRO A 108 -9.73 24.15 -51.86
N SER A 109 -8.61 23.92 -52.55
CA SER A 109 -8.52 22.77 -53.45
C SER A 109 -7.09 22.24 -53.58
N SER A 110 -6.97 20.94 -53.31
CA SER A 110 -5.92 19.99 -53.68
C SER A 110 -4.54 20.07 -53.00
N SER A 111 -4.30 19.18 -52.03
CA SER A 111 -3.41 18.01 -52.24
C SER A 111 -3.46 17.04 -51.03
N SER A 112 -4.31 16.02 -51.19
CA SER A 112 -4.04 14.59 -50.95
C SER A 112 -3.26 14.16 -49.68
N ALA A 113 -3.96 14.08 -48.55
CA ALA A 113 -3.93 12.87 -47.72
C ALA A 113 -5.34 12.25 -47.81
N ILE A 114 -5.42 10.97 -48.14
CA ILE A 114 -6.67 10.24 -48.35
C ILE A 114 -7.39 10.15 -47.00
N VAL A 115 -8.30 11.08 -46.75
CA VAL A 115 -9.39 10.94 -45.79
C VAL A 115 -10.52 10.25 -46.54
N PRO A 116 -10.97 9.04 -46.17
CA PRO A 116 -12.22 8.52 -46.70
C PRO A 116 -13.32 9.45 -46.20
N SER A 117 -14.08 10.01 -47.14
CA SER A 117 -15.29 10.77 -46.89
C SER A 117 -16.31 9.90 -46.15
N GLY A 118 -16.26 9.91 -44.82
CA GLY A 118 -17.26 9.34 -43.93
C GLY A 118 -18.16 10.45 -43.40
N SER A 119 -19.48 10.25 -43.50
CA SER A 119 -20.49 11.14 -42.92
C SER A 119 -20.18 11.53 -41.47
N ALA A 120 -20.68 12.67 -40.99
CA ALA A 120 -20.53 13.13 -39.61
C ALA A 120 -20.94 12.10 -38.53
N SER A 121 -21.61 10.99 -38.88
CA SER A 121 -21.95 9.89 -37.98
C SER A 121 -20.77 8.92 -37.70
N ALA A 122 -19.81 8.79 -38.61
CA ALA A 122 -18.65 7.88 -38.47
C ALA A 122 -17.66 8.34 -37.38
N ALA A 123 -17.50 9.66 -37.22
CA ALA A 123 -16.68 10.26 -36.18
C ALA A 123 -17.26 10.07 -34.76
N ALA A 124 -18.58 9.90 -34.64
CA ALA A 124 -19.25 9.75 -33.34
C ALA A 124 -19.29 8.30 -32.82
N THR A 125 -19.29 7.30 -33.71
CA THR A 125 -19.39 5.88 -33.33
C THR A 125 -18.07 5.12 -33.42
N GLY A 126 -17.11 5.62 -34.20
CA GLY A 126 -15.80 4.99 -34.44
C GLY A 126 -15.85 3.80 -35.39
N VAL A 127 -16.92 3.68 -36.19
CA VAL A 127 -17.12 2.64 -37.21
C VAL A 127 -16.79 3.23 -38.58
N ALA A 128 -15.84 2.63 -39.29
CA ALA A 128 -15.33 3.16 -40.56
C ALA A 128 -15.97 2.55 -41.81
N PHE A 129 -16.57 1.36 -41.71
CA PHE A 129 -17.11 0.62 -42.87
C PHE A 129 -18.61 0.36 -42.77
N ASP A 130 -19.34 0.52 -43.86
CA ASP A 130 -20.79 0.24 -43.93
C ASP A 130 -21.12 -1.24 -43.66
N SER A 131 -20.21 -2.15 -44.03
CA SER A 131 -20.32 -3.58 -43.74
C SER A 131 -20.32 -3.87 -42.23
N THR A 132 -19.63 -3.06 -41.44
CA THR A 132 -19.60 -3.16 -39.97
C THR A 132 -20.96 -2.80 -39.36
N TRP A 133 -21.68 -1.82 -39.91
CA TRP A 133 -23.03 -1.47 -39.45
C TRP A 133 -24.02 -2.62 -39.64
N ALA A 134 -23.95 -3.33 -40.78
CA ALA A 134 -24.78 -4.50 -41.00
C ALA A 134 -24.51 -5.62 -39.97
N LEU A 135 -23.26 -5.80 -39.54
CA LEU A 135 -22.91 -6.75 -38.47
C LEU A 135 -23.47 -6.31 -37.11
N LEU A 136 -23.48 -5.02 -36.81
CA LEU A 136 -24.04 -4.47 -35.57
C LEU A 136 -25.57 -4.60 -35.52
N ASP A 137 -26.26 -4.38 -36.64
CA ASP A 137 -27.71 -4.56 -36.73
C ASP A 137 -28.11 -6.02 -36.48
N ASP A 138 -27.38 -6.96 -37.09
CA ASP A 138 -27.56 -8.39 -36.86
C ASP A 138 -27.27 -8.77 -35.39
N LEU A 139 -26.22 -8.19 -34.79
CA LEU A 139 -25.88 -8.39 -33.38
C LEU A 139 -26.97 -7.83 -32.46
N ASP A 140 -27.54 -6.67 -32.75
CA ASP A 140 -28.62 -6.09 -31.95
C ASP A 140 -29.87 -6.98 -31.96
N ILE A 141 -30.19 -7.62 -33.09
CA ILE A 141 -31.27 -8.62 -33.16
C ILE A 141 -30.97 -9.83 -32.25
N LEU A 142 -29.72 -10.30 -32.23
CA LEU A 142 -29.30 -11.38 -31.32
C LEU A 142 -29.40 -10.97 -29.85
N LEU A 143 -28.91 -9.79 -29.52
CA LEU A 143 -28.95 -9.24 -28.16
C LEU A 143 -30.40 -9.08 -27.70
N LYS A 144 -31.28 -8.50 -28.52
CA LYS A 144 -32.71 -8.37 -28.19
C LYS A 144 -33.38 -9.71 -27.93
N ARG A 145 -32.96 -10.80 -28.60
CA ARG A 145 -33.45 -12.16 -28.31
C ARG A 145 -32.91 -12.68 -26.98
N LEU A 146 -31.62 -12.49 -26.70
CA LEU A 146 -31.00 -12.89 -25.44
C LEU A 146 -31.64 -12.17 -24.23
N HIS A 147 -31.96 -10.88 -24.38
CA HIS A 147 -32.57 -10.05 -23.35
C HIS A 147 -34.06 -10.32 -23.08
N LYS A 148 -34.73 -11.21 -23.83
CA LYS A 148 -36.13 -11.57 -23.54
C LYS A 148 -36.32 -12.52 -22.35
N ASN A 149 -35.25 -13.12 -21.82
CA ASN A 149 -35.28 -14.04 -20.66
C ASN A 149 -34.14 -13.79 -19.62
N PRO A 150 -33.96 -12.58 -19.06
CA PRO A 150 -32.94 -12.36 -18.03
C PRO A 150 -33.45 -12.89 -16.68
N LYS A 151 -32.75 -13.87 -16.10
CA LYS A 151 -32.94 -14.19 -14.68
C LYS A 151 -32.27 -13.10 -13.84
N PHE A 152 -33.08 -12.21 -13.28
CA PHE A 152 -32.64 -11.15 -12.37
C PHE A 152 -32.10 -11.72 -11.06
N SER A 153 -30.93 -11.26 -10.63
CA SER A 153 -30.53 -11.25 -9.21
C SER A 153 -30.43 -9.79 -8.78
N SER A 154 -31.53 -9.24 -8.27
CA SER A 154 -31.59 -7.86 -7.76
C SER A 154 -30.89 -7.75 -6.40
N SER A 155 -29.82 -6.94 -6.34
CA SER A 155 -29.63 -6.04 -5.20
C SER A 155 -29.94 -4.63 -5.71
N ASN A 156 -31.05 -4.08 -5.26
CA ASN A 156 -31.57 -2.79 -5.66
C ASN A 156 -30.76 -1.67 -4.98
N ASN A 157 -30.06 -0.82 -5.73
CA ASN A 157 -30.18 0.63 -5.54
C ASN A 157 -29.69 1.45 -6.74
N ASN A 158 -30.37 2.58 -6.91
CA ASN A 158 -30.49 3.44 -8.09
C ASN A 158 -29.29 4.33 -8.45
N ASN A 159 -29.32 4.73 -9.73
CA ASN A 159 -28.91 6.00 -10.32
C ASN A 159 -27.56 6.58 -9.89
N ASN A 160 -26.51 6.19 -10.60
CA ASN A 160 -25.37 7.06 -10.88
C ASN A 160 -25.42 7.41 -12.38
N ASN A 161 -26.30 8.34 -12.76
CA ASN A 161 -26.16 9.07 -14.01
C ASN A 161 -25.43 10.37 -13.67
N ASN A 162 -24.11 10.33 -13.58
CA ASN A 162 -23.29 11.53 -13.74
C ASN A 162 -22.50 11.36 -15.04
N PHE A 163 -22.97 12.09 -16.05
CA PHE A 163 -22.30 12.25 -17.33
C PHE A 163 -21.03 13.07 -17.10
N ASP A 164 -19.87 12.40 -17.11
CA ASP A 164 -18.57 13.04 -16.94
C ASP A 164 -18.10 13.63 -18.27
N SER A 165 -18.11 14.97 -18.34
CA SER A 165 -17.73 15.82 -19.47
C SER A 165 -16.24 15.82 -19.83
N PHE A 166 -15.51 14.75 -19.53
CA PHE A 166 -14.19 14.45 -20.13
C PHE A 166 -14.11 13.03 -20.71
N SER A 167 -15.24 12.31 -20.75
CA SER A 167 -15.40 11.05 -21.50
C SER A 167 -16.09 11.30 -22.85
N GLU A 168 -15.61 12.27 -23.64
CA GLU A 168 -16.13 12.39 -25.00
C GLU A 168 -15.62 11.25 -25.90
N THR A 169 -16.61 10.55 -26.49
CA THR A 169 -16.53 9.54 -27.56
C THR A 169 -16.03 8.14 -27.19
N GLY A 170 -16.81 7.41 -26.38
CA GLY A 170 -16.97 5.96 -26.60
C GLY A 170 -15.84 5.02 -26.14
N TRP A 171 -14.95 5.46 -25.24
CA TRP A 171 -13.89 4.64 -24.66
C TRP A 171 -14.26 4.15 -23.25
N SER A 172 -15.10 3.10 -23.22
CA SER A 172 -15.34 2.18 -22.10
C SER A 172 -15.79 2.76 -20.74
N ARG A 173 -16.97 2.27 -20.34
CA ARG A 173 -17.59 2.33 -19.01
C ARG A 173 -16.58 2.25 -17.85
N GLU A 174 -16.81 3.11 -16.87
CA GLU A 174 -16.04 3.25 -15.62
C GLU A 174 -15.63 1.90 -15.01
N LEU A 175 -14.32 1.63 -14.97
CA LEU A 175 -13.79 0.56 -14.12
C LEU A 175 -13.81 1.04 -12.66
N GLY A 176 -14.76 0.52 -11.91
CA GLY A 176 -14.91 0.68 -10.47
C GLY A 176 -15.79 -0.46 -9.95
N PRO A 177 -15.93 -0.63 -8.62
CA PRO A 177 -16.83 -1.62 -8.05
C PRO A 177 -18.29 -1.22 -8.34
N SER A 178 -18.76 -1.46 -9.56
CA SER A 178 -20.19 -1.41 -9.87
C SER A 178 -20.82 -2.67 -9.28
N ASP A 179 -21.61 -2.49 -8.23
CA ASP A 179 -22.35 -3.55 -7.54
C ASP A 179 -23.41 -4.23 -8.44
N THR A 180 -23.62 -3.73 -9.67
CA THR A 180 -24.54 -4.31 -10.64
C THR A 180 -23.82 -5.31 -11.55
N LYS A 181 -23.63 -6.52 -11.06
CA LYS A 181 -23.23 -7.67 -11.88
C LYS A 181 -24.42 -8.20 -12.68
N PHE A 182 -24.53 -7.78 -13.93
CA PHE A 182 -25.37 -8.49 -14.91
C PHE A 182 -24.66 -9.80 -15.26
N LEU A 183 -25.14 -10.94 -14.76
CA LEU A 183 -24.59 -12.26 -15.10
C LEU A 183 -25.57 -13.00 -16.01
N TYR A 184 -25.14 -13.27 -17.24
CA TYR A 184 -25.79 -14.26 -18.08
C TYR A 184 -25.45 -15.67 -17.56
N ASN A 185 -26.42 -16.58 -17.60
CA ASN A 185 -26.13 -17.99 -17.36
C ASN A 185 -25.51 -18.60 -18.62
N GLU A 186 -24.18 -18.69 -18.65
CA GLU A 186 -23.41 -19.23 -19.78
C GLU A 186 -23.78 -20.68 -20.14
N SER A 187 -24.41 -21.42 -19.22
CA SER A 187 -24.88 -22.79 -19.44
C SER A 187 -26.31 -22.88 -19.96
N SER A 188 -27.00 -21.75 -20.16
CA SER A 188 -28.38 -21.76 -20.67
C SER A 188 -28.43 -22.08 -22.17
N PRO A 189 -29.44 -22.84 -22.64
CA PRO A 189 -29.57 -23.17 -24.06
C PRO A 189 -29.74 -21.92 -24.92
N GLU A 190 -30.37 -20.86 -24.40
CA GLU A 190 -30.51 -19.57 -25.08
C GLU A 190 -29.15 -18.87 -25.26
N TYR A 191 -28.29 -18.90 -24.24
CA TYR A 191 -26.94 -18.36 -24.34
C TYR A 191 -26.08 -19.17 -25.31
N LEU A 192 -26.16 -20.50 -25.28
CA LEU A 192 -25.43 -21.36 -26.22
C LEU A 192 -25.89 -21.15 -27.68
N ALA A 193 -27.19 -20.97 -27.90
CA ALA A 193 -27.74 -20.60 -29.21
C ALA A 193 -27.22 -19.22 -29.65
N PHE A 194 -27.23 -18.24 -28.76
CA PHE A 194 -26.65 -16.91 -29.00
C PHE A 194 -25.17 -17.00 -29.40
N VAL A 195 -24.34 -17.73 -28.65
CA VAL A 195 -22.91 -17.89 -28.95
C VAL A 195 -22.69 -18.58 -30.30
N LYS A 196 -23.53 -19.57 -30.65
CA LYS A 196 -23.46 -20.22 -31.96
C LYS A 196 -23.78 -19.23 -33.09
N GLU A 197 -24.84 -18.45 -32.96
CA GLU A 197 -25.20 -17.44 -33.97
C GLU A 197 -24.16 -16.31 -34.04
N LEU A 198 -23.65 -15.86 -32.89
CA LEU A 198 -22.55 -14.89 -32.80
C LEU A 198 -21.30 -15.39 -33.52
N SER A 199 -20.95 -16.67 -33.40
CA SER A 199 -19.81 -17.24 -34.14
C SER A 199 -19.93 -17.09 -35.66
N GLY A 200 -21.16 -17.13 -36.19
CA GLY A 200 -21.44 -16.84 -37.60
C GLY A 200 -21.20 -15.38 -37.97
N LEU A 201 -21.56 -14.43 -37.08
CA LEU A 201 -21.25 -13.01 -37.28
C LEU A 201 -19.75 -12.73 -37.21
N LEU A 202 -19.04 -13.36 -36.26
CA LEU A 202 -17.58 -13.23 -36.15
C LEU A 202 -16.87 -13.78 -37.39
N ALA A 203 -17.32 -14.92 -37.93
CA ALA A 203 -16.80 -15.46 -39.18
C ALA A 203 -17.05 -14.52 -40.38
N ARG A 204 -18.19 -13.82 -40.41
CA ARG A 204 -18.47 -12.77 -41.41
C ARG A 204 -17.57 -11.55 -41.23
N ALA A 205 -17.27 -11.15 -39.99
CA ALA A 205 -16.32 -10.08 -39.71
C ALA A 205 -14.90 -10.45 -40.18
N ASP A 206 -14.45 -11.69 -39.92
CA ASP A 206 -13.17 -12.21 -40.42
C ASP A 206 -13.11 -12.29 -41.96
N ALA A 207 -14.25 -12.50 -42.63
CA ALA A 207 -14.37 -12.54 -44.09
C ALA A 207 -14.44 -11.15 -44.75
N GLY A 208 -14.15 -10.08 -44.02
CA GLY A 208 -14.01 -8.73 -44.56
C GLY A 208 -13.01 -8.66 -45.73
N ARG A 209 -13.20 -7.71 -46.65
CA ARG A 209 -12.40 -7.62 -47.88
C ARG A 209 -10.95 -7.20 -47.60
N THR A 210 -10.74 -6.44 -46.53
CA THR A 210 -9.41 -6.01 -46.08
C THR A 210 -9.19 -6.32 -44.61
N ARG A 211 -7.92 -6.30 -44.19
CA ARG A 211 -7.53 -6.49 -42.80
C ARG A 211 -8.08 -5.39 -41.89
N GLU A 212 -8.21 -4.18 -42.42
CA GLU A 212 -8.80 -3.02 -41.74
C GLU A 212 -10.32 -3.16 -41.57
N GLU A 213 -11.02 -3.68 -42.58
CA GLU A 213 -12.47 -3.95 -42.50
C GLU A 213 -12.76 -5.04 -41.45
N ALA A 214 -11.96 -6.11 -41.42
CA ALA A 214 -12.06 -7.14 -40.38
C ALA A 214 -11.74 -6.60 -38.98
N PHE A 215 -10.72 -5.73 -38.86
CA PHE A 215 -10.37 -5.09 -37.60
C PHE A 215 -11.49 -4.17 -37.08
N ASP A 216 -12.06 -3.32 -37.95
CA ASP A 216 -13.19 -2.43 -37.61
C ASP A 216 -14.40 -3.24 -37.16
N GLY A 217 -14.72 -4.33 -37.87
CA GLY A 217 -15.79 -5.26 -37.52
C GLY A 217 -15.62 -5.87 -36.12
N HIS A 218 -14.45 -6.44 -35.81
CA HIS A 218 -14.18 -7.03 -34.49
C HIS A 218 -14.14 -5.98 -33.37
N MET A 219 -13.61 -4.78 -33.64
CA MET A 219 -13.61 -3.69 -32.67
C MET A 219 -15.03 -3.21 -32.32
N ALA A 220 -15.88 -3.05 -33.34
CA ALA A 220 -17.27 -2.62 -33.17
C ALA A 220 -18.13 -3.68 -32.47
N LEU A 221 -18.05 -4.95 -32.91
CA LEU A 221 -18.74 -6.07 -32.28
C LEU A 221 -18.29 -6.24 -30.83
N GLY A 222 -16.98 -6.20 -30.57
CA GLY A 222 -16.42 -6.29 -29.22
C GLY A 222 -16.93 -5.18 -28.30
N LYS A 223 -16.98 -3.93 -28.78
CA LYS A 223 -17.53 -2.79 -28.03
C LYS A 223 -19.01 -3.00 -27.70
N ALA A 224 -19.82 -3.36 -28.68
CA ALA A 224 -21.25 -3.62 -28.48
C ALA A 224 -21.50 -4.76 -27.46
N LEU A 225 -20.74 -5.85 -27.55
CA LEU A 225 -20.81 -6.95 -26.59
C LEU A 225 -20.39 -6.51 -25.18
N PHE A 226 -19.34 -5.70 -25.07
CA PHE A 226 -18.86 -5.17 -23.79
C PHE A 226 -19.91 -4.28 -23.12
N ASP A 227 -20.55 -3.40 -23.88
CA ASP A 227 -21.59 -2.48 -23.39
C ASP A 227 -22.83 -3.24 -22.87
N ASN A 228 -23.07 -4.44 -23.39
CA ASN A 228 -24.11 -5.39 -22.96
C ASN A 228 -23.64 -6.40 -21.90
N HIS A 229 -22.50 -6.17 -21.24
CA HIS A 229 -21.92 -7.00 -20.17
C HIS A 229 -21.51 -8.43 -20.59
N LEU A 230 -21.40 -8.71 -21.89
CA LEU A 230 -20.91 -9.99 -22.42
C LEU A 230 -19.38 -9.99 -22.52
N PHE A 231 -18.70 -9.81 -21.39
CA PHE A 231 -17.25 -9.57 -21.33
C PHE A 231 -16.40 -10.71 -21.92
N GLY A 232 -16.85 -11.96 -21.76
CA GLY A 232 -16.15 -13.13 -22.32
C GLY A 232 -16.14 -13.15 -23.85
N GLU A 233 -17.27 -12.80 -24.47
CA GLU A 233 -17.40 -12.74 -25.93
C GLU A 233 -16.74 -11.47 -26.50
N ALA A 234 -16.88 -10.34 -25.81
CA ALA A 234 -16.17 -9.10 -26.15
C ALA A 234 -14.65 -9.30 -26.19
N LEU A 235 -14.10 -10.02 -25.20
CA LEU A 235 -12.68 -10.32 -25.14
C LEU A 235 -12.18 -11.12 -26.35
N LYS A 236 -12.98 -12.06 -26.88
CA LYS A 236 -12.61 -12.81 -28.10
C LYS A 236 -12.45 -11.87 -29.30
N CYS A 237 -13.39 -10.93 -29.45
CA CYS A 237 -13.36 -9.93 -30.51
C CYS A 237 -12.14 -9.01 -30.37
N PHE A 238 -11.88 -8.49 -29.17
CA PHE A 238 -10.71 -7.62 -28.94
C PHE A 238 -9.39 -8.36 -29.12
N LYS A 239 -9.30 -9.64 -28.71
CA LYS A 239 -8.11 -10.48 -28.97
C LYS A 239 -7.88 -10.70 -30.44
N ARG A 240 -8.94 -10.96 -31.21
CA ARG A 240 -8.84 -11.04 -32.66
C ARG A 240 -8.41 -9.71 -33.27
N ALA A 241 -8.90 -8.59 -32.77
CA ALA A 241 -8.45 -7.26 -33.19
C ALA A 241 -6.96 -7.01 -32.86
N CYS A 242 -6.44 -7.48 -31.71
CA CYS A 242 -5.00 -7.45 -31.41
C CYS A 242 -4.18 -8.26 -32.42
N GLU A 243 -4.64 -9.44 -32.84
CA GLU A 243 -3.95 -10.24 -33.87
C GLU A 243 -3.93 -9.52 -35.23
N LEU A 244 -5.05 -8.84 -35.56
CA LEU A 244 -5.17 -8.08 -36.79
C LEU A 244 -4.34 -6.80 -36.76
N GLN A 245 -4.23 -6.07 -35.64
CA GLN A 245 -3.37 -4.89 -35.55
C GLN A 245 -2.66 -4.84 -34.18
N PRO A 246 -1.49 -5.50 -34.04
CA PRO A 246 -0.79 -5.61 -32.75
C PRO A 246 -0.24 -4.28 -32.20
N THR A 247 -0.02 -3.29 -33.07
CA THR A 247 0.50 -1.98 -32.68
C THR A 247 -0.61 -0.99 -32.32
N ASP A 248 -1.89 -1.37 -32.45
CA ASP A 248 -3.01 -0.51 -32.09
C ASP A 248 -3.29 -0.61 -30.59
N VAL A 249 -3.35 0.55 -29.93
CA VAL A 249 -3.55 0.67 -28.47
C VAL A 249 -4.94 0.21 -28.05
N ARG A 250 -5.95 0.49 -28.89
CA ARG A 250 -7.37 0.33 -28.58
C ARG A 250 -7.78 -1.11 -28.25
N PRO A 251 -7.42 -2.14 -29.05
CA PRO A 251 -7.81 -3.51 -28.76
C PRO A 251 -7.12 -4.06 -27.49
N HIS A 252 -5.87 -3.67 -27.22
CA HIS A 252 -5.18 -4.03 -25.96
C HIS A 252 -5.87 -3.39 -24.75
N PHE A 253 -6.14 -2.08 -24.82
CA PHE A 253 -6.83 -1.36 -23.75
C PHE A 253 -8.23 -1.95 -23.46
N ARG A 254 -9.01 -2.25 -24.51
CA ARG A 254 -10.34 -2.86 -24.36
C ARG A 254 -10.29 -4.32 -23.89
N SER A 255 -9.27 -5.08 -24.31
CA SER A 255 -9.02 -6.44 -23.80
C SER A 255 -8.72 -6.42 -22.29
N GLY A 256 -7.89 -5.46 -21.84
CA GLY A 256 -7.62 -5.23 -20.42
C GLY A 256 -8.90 -4.94 -19.64
N ASN A 257 -9.77 -4.05 -20.15
CA ASN A 257 -11.06 -3.75 -19.52
C ASN A 257 -11.96 -4.99 -19.40
N ALA A 258 -12.03 -5.82 -20.44
CA ALA A 258 -12.82 -7.05 -20.43
C ALA A 258 -12.26 -8.08 -19.44
N LEU A 259 -10.93 -8.24 -19.39
CA LEU A 259 -10.26 -9.12 -18.43
C LEU A 259 -10.47 -8.66 -16.98
N TYR A 260 -10.44 -7.35 -16.74
CA TYR A 260 -10.73 -6.78 -15.43
C TYR A 260 -12.16 -7.08 -15.00
N ALA A 261 -13.15 -6.87 -15.88
CA ALA A 261 -14.55 -7.18 -15.60
C ALA A 261 -14.79 -8.67 -15.29
N LEU A 262 -13.98 -9.55 -15.90
CA LEU A 262 -13.95 -10.99 -15.63
C LEU A 262 -13.17 -11.37 -14.34
N ASN A 263 -12.70 -10.38 -13.56
CA ASN A 263 -11.86 -10.54 -12.37
C ASN A 263 -10.52 -11.26 -12.63
N ARG A 264 -9.99 -11.16 -13.86
CA ARG A 264 -8.69 -11.73 -14.26
C ARG A 264 -7.60 -10.66 -14.19
N PHE A 265 -7.40 -10.07 -13.02
CA PHE A 265 -6.52 -8.91 -12.80
C PHE A 265 -5.09 -9.07 -13.34
N PRO A 266 -4.39 -10.21 -13.16
CA PRO A 266 -3.04 -10.38 -13.70
C PRO A 266 -2.96 -10.27 -15.22
N LYS A 267 -3.94 -10.85 -15.90
CA LYS A 267 -4.01 -10.79 -17.37
C LYS A 267 -4.49 -9.42 -17.85
N ALA A 268 -5.35 -8.75 -17.08
CA ALA A 268 -5.76 -7.38 -17.39
C ALA A 268 -4.54 -6.44 -17.34
N LYS A 269 -3.71 -6.55 -16.30
CA LYS A 269 -2.45 -5.83 -16.16
C LYS A 269 -1.52 -6.06 -17.36
N GLU A 270 -1.32 -7.32 -17.76
CA GLU A 270 -0.51 -7.67 -18.95
C GLU A 270 -1.02 -6.95 -20.22
N GLU A 271 -2.33 -6.95 -20.46
CA GLU A 271 -2.90 -6.23 -21.62
C GLU A 271 -2.77 -4.71 -21.52
N PHE A 272 -2.89 -4.13 -20.32
CA PHE A 272 -2.70 -2.70 -20.14
C PHE A 272 -1.23 -2.28 -20.32
N LEU A 273 -0.27 -3.14 -19.97
CA LEU A 273 1.14 -2.92 -20.29
C LEU A 273 1.37 -2.93 -21.80
N LEU A 274 0.79 -3.90 -22.52
CA LEU A 274 0.86 -3.91 -24.00
C LEU A 274 0.20 -2.67 -24.61
N ALA A 275 -0.91 -2.20 -24.03
CA ALA A 275 -1.55 -0.95 -24.46
C ALA A 275 -0.64 0.27 -24.24
N LEU A 276 0.06 0.32 -23.10
CA LEU A 276 1.02 1.37 -22.78
C LEU A 276 2.19 1.37 -23.77
N GLU A 277 2.82 0.21 -23.98
CA GLU A 277 3.91 0.04 -24.95
C GLU A 277 3.50 0.46 -26.36
N ALA A 278 2.31 0.06 -26.81
CA ALA A 278 1.77 0.44 -28.10
C ALA A 278 1.51 1.97 -28.21
N ALA A 279 1.08 2.60 -27.11
CA ALA A 279 0.81 4.03 -27.08
C ALA A 279 2.10 4.85 -27.15
N GLU A 280 3.12 4.46 -26.38
CA GLU A 280 4.45 5.07 -26.40
C GLU A 280 5.13 4.90 -27.77
N ALA A 281 5.01 3.71 -28.38
CA ALA A 281 5.56 3.44 -29.70
C ALA A 281 4.92 4.27 -30.82
N SER A 282 3.63 4.60 -30.68
CA SER A 282 2.85 5.37 -31.65
C SER A 282 3.06 6.90 -31.54
N GLY A 283 3.88 7.37 -30.60
CA GLY A 283 4.11 8.80 -30.36
C GLY A 283 2.84 9.53 -29.93
N ASN A 284 2.63 10.74 -30.45
CA ASN A 284 1.59 11.66 -29.95
C ASN A 284 0.15 11.23 -30.30
N GLN A 285 -0.05 10.19 -31.11
CA GLN A 285 -1.37 9.77 -31.59
C GLN A 285 -2.31 9.32 -30.46
N TRP A 286 -1.77 8.77 -29.37
CA TRP A 286 -2.57 8.24 -28.25
C TRP A 286 -2.29 8.95 -26.92
N MET A 287 -1.71 10.15 -26.96
CA MET A 287 -1.34 10.91 -25.77
C MET A 287 -2.55 11.17 -24.84
N GLN A 288 -3.74 11.35 -25.39
CA GLN A 288 -4.98 11.55 -24.61
C GLN A 288 -5.43 10.28 -23.86
N LEU A 289 -5.03 9.10 -24.32
CA LEU A 289 -5.43 7.81 -23.73
C LEU A 289 -4.44 7.33 -22.65
N LEU A 290 -3.18 7.81 -22.69
CA LEU A 290 -2.13 7.44 -21.73
C LEU A 290 -2.55 7.60 -20.25
N PRO A 291 -3.17 8.72 -19.80
CA PRO A 291 -3.62 8.83 -18.41
C PRO A 291 -4.62 7.73 -18.02
N GLN A 292 -5.52 7.38 -18.94
CA GLN A 292 -6.53 6.36 -18.68
C GLN A 292 -5.95 4.94 -18.69
N ILE A 293 -4.93 4.67 -19.50
CA ILE A 293 -4.16 3.41 -19.47
C ILE A 293 -3.50 3.25 -18.11
N HIS A 294 -2.82 4.29 -17.62
CA HIS A 294 -2.22 4.28 -16.29
C HIS A 294 -3.23 4.10 -15.16
N VAL A 295 -4.37 4.79 -15.21
CA VAL A 295 -5.46 4.58 -14.24
C VAL A 295 -5.94 3.12 -14.24
N ASN A 296 -6.16 2.53 -15.40
CA ASN A 296 -6.67 1.16 -15.49
C ASN A 296 -5.62 0.10 -15.10
N LEU A 297 -4.35 0.39 -15.37
CA LEU A 297 -3.23 -0.41 -14.89
C LEU A 297 -3.14 -0.36 -13.36
N GLY A 298 -3.25 0.82 -12.75
CA GLY A 298 -3.32 1.00 -11.30
C GLY A 298 -4.48 0.24 -10.67
N ILE A 299 -5.68 0.34 -11.24
CA ILE A 299 -6.89 -0.39 -10.77
C ILE A 299 -6.69 -1.92 -10.86
N SER A 300 -5.98 -2.40 -11.89
CA SER A 300 -5.68 -3.83 -12.03
C SER A 300 -4.67 -4.31 -11.00
N LEU A 301 -3.66 -3.49 -10.70
CA LEU A 301 -2.67 -3.73 -9.65
C LEU A 301 -3.31 -3.74 -8.26
N GLU A 302 -4.27 -2.85 -7.98
CA GLU A 302 -5.06 -2.90 -6.74
C GLU A 302 -5.81 -4.24 -6.61
N GLY A 303 -6.39 -4.73 -7.70
CA GLY A 303 -7.05 -6.04 -7.75
C GLY A 303 -6.10 -7.22 -7.43
N GLU A 304 -4.81 -7.08 -7.72
CA GLU A 304 -3.76 -8.01 -7.30
C GLU A 304 -3.28 -7.79 -5.86
N GLY A 305 -3.57 -6.64 -5.27
CA GLY A 305 -3.11 -6.22 -3.94
C GLY A 305 -1.83 -5.39 -3.93
N MET A 306 -1.38 -4.92 -5.09
CA MET A 306 -0.12 -4.19 -5.30
C MET A 306 -0.38 -2.68 -5.22
N LEU A 307 -0.55 -2.15 -4.02
CA LEU A 307 -0.98 -0.77 -3.79
C LEU A 307 0.14 0.25 -4.02
N LEU A 308 1.39 -0.07 -3.67
CA LEU A 308 2.53 0.83 -3.95
C LEU A 308 2.73 0.96 -5.47
N SER A 309 2.62 -0.15 -6.19
CA SER A 309 2.69 -0.18 -7.66
C SER A 309 1.53 0.60 -8.29
N ALA A 310 0.32 0.47 -7.74
CA ALA A 310 -0.83 1.25 -8.20
C ALA A 310 -0.63 2.77 -8.00
N CYS A 311 -0.05 3.19 -6.87
CA CYS A 311 0.26 4.60 -6.61
C CYS A 311 1.15 5.22 -7.69
N GLU A 312 2.17 4.50 -8.17
CA GLU A 312 3.04 5.01 -9.24
C GLU A 312 2.24 5.31 -10.51
N HIS A 313 1.37 4.41 -10.95
CA HIS A 313 0.57 4.63 -12.16
C HIS A 313 -0.50 5.71 -11.97
N TYR A 314 -1.16 5.81 -10.82
CA TYR A 314 -2.07 6.93 -10.59
C TYR A 314 -1.35 8.27 -10.55
N ARG A 315 -0.13 8.30 -9.99
CA ARG A 315 0.72 9.49 -10.02
C ARG A 315 1.09 9.85 -11.44
N GLU A 316 1.47 8.88 -12.27
CA GLU A 316 1.79 9.11 -13.68
C GLU A 316 0.59 9.66 -14.45
N ALA A 317 -0.60 9.09 -14.22
CA ALA A 317 -1.83 9.61 -14.81
C ALA A 317 -2.12 11.07 -14.40
N ALA A 318 -1.87 11.42 -13.13
CA ALA A 318 -2.02 12.78 -12.62
C ALA A 318 -0.94 13.75 -13.16
N ILE A 319 0.27 13.27 -13.43
CA ILE A 319 1.32 14.07 -14.07
C ILE A 319 0.96 14.36 -15.53
N LEU A 320 0.53 13.33 -16.27
CA LEU A 320 0.14 13.45 -17.68
C LEU A 320 -1.12 14.31 -17.85
N CYS A 321 -2.05 14.24 -16.90
CA CYS A 321 -3.27 15.04 -16.89
C CYS A 321 -3.56 15.58 -15.47
N PRO A 322 -3.02 16.76 -15.10
CA PRO A 322 -3.20 17.34 -13.77
C PRO A 322 -4.65 17.66 -13.39
N THR A 323 -5.53 17.83 -14.37
CA THR A 323 -6.97 18.04 -14.14
C THR A 323 -7.74 16.73 -13.94
N HIS A 324 -7.07 15.58 -13.94
CA HIS A 324 -7.69 14.26 -13.79
C HIS A 324 -8.04 13.97 -12.32
N PHE A 325 -9.07 14.64 -11.79
CA PHE A 325 -9.55 14.50 -10.41
C PHE A 325 -9.76 13.04 -9.96
N ARG A 326 -10.19 12.15 -10.86
CA ARG A 326 -10.35 10.72 -10.57
C ARG A 326 -9.02 10.00 -10.31
N ALA A 327 -7.95 10.31 -11.05
CA ALA A 327 -6.63 9.73 -10.82
C ALA A 327 -6.07 10.20 -9.48
N LEU A 328 -6.25 11.49 -9.15
CA LEU A 328 -5.89 12.06 -7.85
C LEU A 328 -6.64 11.42 -6.69
N LYS A 329 -7.96 11.18 -6.84
CA LYS A 329 -8.76 10.45 -5.84
C LYS A 329 -8.25 9.03 -5.64
N LEU A 330 -8.00 8.29 -6.73
CA LEU A 330 -7.49 6.92 -6.67
C LEU A 330 -6.07 6.87 -6.07
N LEU A 331 -5.19 7.80 -6.44
CA LEU A 331 -3.88 7.99 -5.83
C LEU A 331 -4.00 8.20 -4.32
N GLY A 332 -4.89 9.10 -3.89
CA GLY A 332 -5.16 9.37 -2.48
C GLY A 332 -5.64 8.13 -1.71
N SER A 333 -6.60 7.40 -2.28
CA SER A 333 -7.10 6.14 -1.72
C SER A 333 -6.00 5.08 -1.60
N ALA A 334 -5.17 4.91 -2.63
CA ALA A 334 -4.07 3.95 -2.61
C ALA A 334 -2.97 4.35 -1.62
N LEU A 335 -2.61 5.64 -1.54
CA LEU A 335 -1.67 6.19 -0.55
C LEU A 335 -2.16 5.97 0.89
N PHE A 336 -3.45 6.18 1.15
CA PHE A 336 -4.07 5.83 2.43
C PHE A 336 -3.96 4.33 2.73
N GLY A 337 -4.16 3.50 1.71
CA GLY A 337 -4.04 2.05 1.77
C GLY A 337 -2.64 1.56 2.13
N VAL A 338 -1.58 2.31 1.78
CA VAL A 338 -0.18 2.00 2.14
C VAL A 338 0.31 2.77 3.38
N GLY A 339 -0.54 3.60 3.99
CA GLY A 339 -0.23 4.34 5.22
C GLY A 339 0.46 5.70 5.01
N GLU A 340 0.56 6.19 3.77
CA GLU A 340 1.16 7.49 3.43
C GLU A 340 0.10 8.62 3.57
N TYR A 341 -0.42 8.82 4.78
CA TYR A 341 -1.62 9.66 5.01
C TYR A 341 -1.47 11.12 4.59
N ARG A 342 -0.29 11.73 4.79
CA ARG A 342 -0.03 13.12 4.37
C ARG A 342 0.01 13.27 2.85
N ALA A 343 0.57 12.28 2.15
CA ALA A 343 0.56 12.29 0.70
C ALA A 343 -0.86 12.04 0.16
N ALA A 344 -1.63 11.17 0.84
CA ALA A 344 -3.03 10.94 0.54
C ALA A 344 -3.89 12.22 0.68
N GLU A 345 -3.73 12.95 1.79
CA GLU A 345 -4.40 14.23 2.04
C GLU A 345 -4.19 15.20 0.88
N LYS A 346 -2.93 15.45 0.48
CA LYS A 346 -2.61 16.36 -0.63
C LYS A 346 -3.30 15.99 -1.93
N ALA A 347 -3.23 14.71 -2.32
CA ALA A 347 -3.87 14.24 -3.55
C ALA A 347 -5.41 14.36 -3.49
N LEU A 348 -6.01 14.12 -2.32
CA LEU A 348 -7.45 14.20 -2.13
C LEU A 348 -7.96 15.64 -2.04
N GLU A 349 -7.21 16.54 -1.42
CA GLU A 349 -7.51 17.99 -1.44
C GLU A 349 -7.50 18.53 -2.87
N GLU A 350 -6.54 18.11 -3.70
CA GLU A 350 -6.50 18.48 -5.12
C GLU A 350 -7.70 17.88 -5.90
N ALA A 351 -8.06 16.62 -5.64
CA ALA A 351 -9.23 16.00 -6.25
C ALA A 351 -10.54 16.73 -5.89
N VAL A 352 -10.72 17.10 -4.62
CA VAL A 352 -11.87 17.87 -4.13
C VAL A 352 -11.85 19.30 -4.66
N PHE A 353 -10.68 19.92 -4.80
CA PHE A 353 -10.56 21.26 -5.40
C PHE A 353 -11.01 21.26 -6.86
N LEU A 354 -10.57 20.27 -7.65
CA LEU A 354 -10.97 20.12 -9.05
C LEU A 354 -12.44 19.72 -9.20
N ARG A 355 -12.98 18.96 -8.24
CA ARG A 355 -14.38 18.52 -8.24
C ARG A 355 -15.02 18.58 -6.85
N PRO A 356 -15.57 19.74 -6.45
CA PRO A 356 -16.12 19.95 -5.11
C PRO A 356 -17.39 19.14 -4.78
N ASP A 357 -18.07 18.58 -5.78
CA ASP A 357 -19.25 17.74 -5.62
C ASP A 357 -18.91 16.23 -5.58
N TYR A 358 -17.62 15.87 -5.50
CA TYR A 358 -17.17 14.48 -5.51
C TYR A 358 -17.23 13.83 -4.12
N ALA A 359 -18.40 13.33 -3.75
CA ALA A 359 -18.66 12.75 -2.43
C ALA A 359 -17.65 11.66 -2.00
N ASP A 360 -17.23 10.79 -2.93
CA ASP A 360 -16.27 9.73 -2.62
C ASP A 360 -14.88 10.29 -2.26
N ALA A 361 -14.45 11.40 -2.88
CA ALA A 361 -13.18 12.06 -2.56
C ALA A 361 -13.23 12.74 -1.18
N HIS A 362 -14.35 13.36 -0.82
CA HIS A 362 -14.57 13.87 0.55
C HIS A 362 -14.53 12.76 1.60
N CYS A 363 -15.12 11.59 1.31
CA CYS A 363 -15.06 10.44 2.21
C CYS A 363 -13.62 9.92 2.40
N ASP A 364 -12.85 9.81 1.32
CA ASP A 364 -11.45 9.37 1.39
C ASP A 364 -10.59 10.42 2.12
N LEU A 365 -10.83 11.72 1.90
CA LEU A 365 -10.13 12.81 2.60
C LEU A 365 -10.41 12.75 4.10
N GLY A 366 -11.68 12.60 4.50
CA GLY A 366 -12.06 12.41 5.90
C GLY A 366 -11.38 11.18 6.53
N SER A 367 -11.19 10.12 5.76
CA SER A 367 -10.50 8.90 6.22
C SER A 367 -9.00 9.14 6.46
N ALA A 368 -8.33 9.86 5.55
CA ALA A 368 -6.92 10.23 5.71
C ALA A 368 -6.73 11.15 6.92
N LEU A 369 -7.59 12.16 7.09
CA LEU A 369 -7.57 13.08 8.24
C LEU A 369 -7.79 12.34 9.56
N HIS A 370 -8.76 11.43 9.60
CA HIS A 370 -9.01 10.62 10.79
C HIS A 370 -7.79 9.77 11.18
N ALA A 371 -7.10 9.16 10.22
CA ALA A 371 -5.89 8.37 10.49
C ALA A 371 -4.72 9.23 11.01
N MET A 372 -4.70 10.54 10.71
CA MET A 372 -3.71 11.49 11.24
C MET A 372 -4.13 12.09 12.59
N GLY A 373 -5.32 11.79 13.10
CA GLY A 373 -5.86 12.35 14.35
C GLY A 373 -6.48 13.75 14.20
N GLU A 374 -6.72 14.21 12.96
CA GLU A 374 -7.36 15.50 12.66
C GLU A 374 -8.89 15.36 12.73
N GLU A 375 -9.41 15.10 13.94
CA GLU A 375 -10.80 14.66 14.18
C GLU A 375 -11.86 15.65 13.67
N GLU A 376 -11.72 16.95 13.95
CA GLU A 376 -12.70 17.97 13.55
C GLU A 376 -12.77 18.12 12.02
N ARG A 377 -11.61 18.15 11.34
CA ARG A 377 -11.54 18.21 9.87
C ARG A 377 -12.14 16.95 9.27
N ALA A 378 -11.84 15.77 9.82
CA ALA A 378 -12.41 14.51 9.36
C ALA A 378 -13.95 14.49 9.47
N ILE A 379 -14.52 14.95 10.59
CA ILE A 379 -15.98 15.07 10.76
C ILE A 379 -16.59 15.97 9.66
N GLN A 380 -15.97 17.11 9.37
CA GLN A 380 -16.47 18.04 8.34
C GLN A 380 -16.49 17.39 6.96
N GLU A 381 -15.41 16.70 6.57
CA GLU A 381 -15.32 16.06 5.26
C GLU A 381 -16.27 14.86 5.12
N PHE A 382 -16.42 14.04 6.16
CA PHE A 382 -17.45 12.99 6.16
C PHE A 382 -18.87 13.56 6.07
N GLN A 383 -19.15 14.67 6.77
CA GLN A 383 -20.46 15.32 6.69
C GLN A 383 -20.72 15.88 5.30
N LYS A 384 -19.73 16.53 4.65
CA LYS A 384 -19.84 16.97 3.25
C LYS A 384 -20.15 15.81 2.30
N ALA A 385 -19.47 14.67 2.44
CA ALA A 385 -19.75 13.48 1.65
C ALA A 385 -21.20 12.98 1.83
N ILE A 386 -21.72 13.04 3.06
CA ILE A 386 -23.10 12.67 3.38
C ILE A 386 -24.10 13.72 2.86
N ASP A 387 -23.77 15.01 2.89
CA ASP A 387 -24.65 16.07 2.40
C ASP A 387 -24.77 16.01 0.87
N LEU A 388 -23.65 15.75 0.17
CA LEU A 388 -23.63 15.51 -1.28
C LEU A 388 -24.36 14.22 -1.65
N LYS A 389 -24.22 13.16 -0.83
CA LYS A 389 -24.84 11.85 -1.05
C LYS A 389 -25.38 11.28 0.28
N PRO A 390 -26.64 11.54 0.64
CA PRO A 390 -27.22 11.10 1.94
C PRO A 390 -27.19 9.60 2.21
N GLY A 391 -27.10 8.80 1.15
CA GLY A 391 -26.97 7.35 1.18
C GLY A 391 -25.53 6.83 1.07
N HIS A 392 -24.50 7.67 1.26
CA HIS A 392 -23.10 7.26 1.17
C HIS A 392 -22.71 6.36 2.34
N VAL A 393 -22.72 5.04 2.11
CA VAL A 393 -22.55 4.04 3.17
C VAL A 393 -21.19 4.14 3.85
N ASP A 394 -20.11 4.31 3.09
CA ASP A 394 -18.77 4.31 3.68
C ASP A 394 -18.51 5.57 4.52
N ALA A 395 -18.93 6.76 4.07
CA ALA A 395 -18.89 7.99 4.87
C ALA A 395 -19.69 7.87 6.18
N LEU A 396 -20.92 7.31 6.13
CA LEU A 396 -21.71 7.06 7.34
C LEU A 396 -21.02 6.08 8.29
N TYR A 397 -20.47 4.99 7.75
CA TYR A 397 -19.77 3.98 8.53
C TYR A 397 -18.50 4.53 9.18
N ASN A 398 -17.70 5.28 8.43
CA ASN A 398 -16.44 5.87 8.89
C ASN A 398 -16.68 6.99 9.90
N LEU A 399 -17.69 7.84 9.70
CA LEU A 399 -18.11 8.84 10.69
C LEU A 399 -18.60 8.19 11.99
N GLY A 400 -19.33 7.08 11.88
CA GLY A 400 -19.69 6.26 13.04
C GLY A 400 -18.48 5.70 13.78
N GLY A 401 -17.43 5.29 13.06
CA GLY A 401 -16.14 4.88 13.61
C GLY A 401 -15.44 6.00 14.35
N LEU A 402 -15.30 7.16 13.72
CA LEU A 402 -14.71 8.34 14.33
C LEU A 402 -15.45 8.76 15.62
N PHE A 403 -16.79 8.75 15.62
CA PHE A 403 -17.55 9.01 16.85
C PHE A 403 -17.34 7.96 17.94
N MET A 404 -17.00 6.71 17.62
CA MET A 404 -16.62 5.72 18.62
C MET A 404 -15.30 6.10 19.29
N ASP A 405 -14.31 6.51 18.50
CA ASP A 405 -12.97 6.82 18.97
C ASP A 405 -12.98 8.07 19.88
N VAL A 406 -13.80 9.07 19.54
CA VAL A 406 -14.02 10.28 20.37
C VAL A 406 -14.98 10.02 21.56
N GLY A 407 -15.50 8.79 21.72
CA GLY A 407 -16.40 8.43 22.81
C GLY A 407 -17.84 9.00 22.69
N ARG A 408 -18.22 9.51 21.52
CA ARG A 408 -19.57 10.01 21.21
C ARG A 408 -20.50 8.86 20.80
N PHE A 409 -20.67 7.89 21.70
CA PHE A 409 -21.36 6.64 21.44
C PHE A 409 -22.81 6.75 20.91
N PRO A 410 -23.66 7.70 21.37
CA PRO A 410 -25.01 7.85 20.82
C PRO A 410 -24.99 8.24 19.34
N ARG A 411 -24.12 9.17 18.94
CA ARG A 411 -23.97 9.59 17.54
C ARG A 411 -23.41 8.47 16.67
N ALA A 412 -22.46 7.68 17.19
CA ALA A 412 -21.96 6.51 16.50
C ALA A 412 -23.10 5.49 16.20
N SER A 413 -23.94 5.19 17.19
CA SER A 413 -25.09 4.29 17.03
C SER A 413 -26.08 4.80 15.97
N GLU A 414 -26.31 6.11 15.92
CA GLU A 414 -27.16 6.75 14.89
C GLU A 414 -26.59 6.54 13.48
N MET A 415 -25.30 6.83 13.28
CA MET A 415 -24.65 6.67 11.97
C MET A 415 -24.70 5.21 11.50
N TYR A 416 -24.39 4.25 12.38
CA TYR A 416 -24.54 2.83 12.04
C TYR A 416 -25.99 2.42 11.77
N THR A 417 -26.97 3.06 12.41
CA THR A 417 -28.39 2.81 12.12
C THR A 417 -28.74 3.27 10.70
N ARG A 418 -28.22 4.41 10.25
CA ARG A 418 -28.36 4.89 8.85
C ARG A 418 -27.69 3.96 7.85
N VAL A 419 -26.51 3.41 8.18
CA VAL A 419 -25.89 2.36 7.35
C VAL A 419 -26.83 1.15 7.21
N LEU A 420 -27.49 0.75 8.29
CA LEU A 420 -28.37 -0.41 8.31
C LEU A 420 -29.73 -0.18 7.67
N SER A 421 -30.21 1.06 7.58
CA SER A 421 -31.40 1.37 6.76
C SER A 421 -31.12 1.23 5.26
N ILE A 422 -29.87 1.47 4.84
CA ILE A 422 -29.43 1.33 3.43
C ILE A 422 -29.01 -0.11 3.12
N ARG A 423 -28.19 -0.72 3.97
CA ARG A 423 -27.73 -2.12 3.86
C ARG A 423 -28.13 -2.93 5.11
N PRO A 424 -29.35 -3.49 5.17
CA PRO A 424 -29.85 -4.22 6.35
C PRO A 424 -29.05 -5.45 6.80
N ASN A 425 -28.18 -5.96 5.93
CA ASN A 425 -27.33 -7.13 6.15
C ASN A 425 -25.85 -6.79 6.45
N HIS A 426 -25.52 -5.51 6.68
CA HIS A 426 -24.16 -5.07 6.96
C HIS A 426 -23.70 -5.48 8.37
N TRP A 427 -23.09 -6.66 8.50
CA TRP A 427 -22.74 -7.25 9.80
C TRP A 427 -21.78 -6.40 10.65
N ARG A 428 -20.78 -5.74 10.05
CA ARG A 428 -19.83 -4.88 10.80
C ARG A 428 -20.54 -3.68 11.43
N ALA A 429 -21.40 -2.99 10.70
CA ALA A 429 -22.22 -1.90 11.22
C ALA A 429 -23.14 -2.36 12.35
N GLN A 430 -23.72 -3.57 12.28
CA GLN A 430 -24.51 -4.12 13.39
C GLN A 430 -23.67 -4.38 14.64
N LEU A 431 -22.47 -4.95 14.47
CA LEU A 431 -21.53 -5.17 15.57
C LEU A 431 -21.10 -3.85 16.18
N ASN A 432 -20.66 -2.89 15.38
CA ASN A 432 -20.20 -1.59 15.87
C ASN A 432 -21.32 -0.76 16.49
N LYS A 433 -22.56 -0.85 15.97
CA LYS A 433 -23.74 -0.30 16.65
C LYS A 433 -23.90 -0.88 18.05
N ALA A 434 -23.78 -2.20 18.21
CA ALA A 434 -23.88 -2.82 19.53
C ALA A 434 -22.73 -2.42 20.46
N VAL A 435 -21.51 -2.26 19.94
CA VAL A 435 -20.37 -1.75 20.72
C VAL A 435 -20.61 -0.30 21.14
N ALA A 436 -21.17 0.54 20.26
CA ALA A 436 -21.59 1.90 20.58
C ALA A 436 -22.62 1.92 21.72
N LEU A 437 -23.68 1.12 21.61
CA LEU A 437 -24.71 1.01 22.66
C LEU A 437 -24.12 0.55 24.01
N LEU A 438 -23.12 -0.34 24.00
CA LEU A 438 -22.41 -0.71 25.23
C LEU A 438 -21.62 0.45 25.82
N GLY A 439 -20.92 1.22 24.99
CA GLY A 439 -20.22 2.44 25.40
C GLY A 439 -21.17 3.48 26.01
N ALA A 440 -22.38 3.60 25.47
CA ALA A 440 -23.45 4.45 26.00
C ALA A 440 -24.13 3.90 27.28
N GLY A 441 -23.79 2.68 27.72
CA GLY A 441 -24.39 2.04 28.90
C GLY A 441 -25.67 1.23 28.63
N GLU A 442 -26.17 1.22 27.39
CA GLU A 442 -27.42 0.58 26.94
C GLU A 442 -27.24 -0.92 26.66
N SER A 443 -26.90 -1.68 27.70
CA SER A 443 -26.50 -3.09 27.58
C SER A 443 -27.61 -4.03 27.04
N ASP A 444 -28.88 -3.70 27.28
CA ASP A 444 -30.00 -4.53 26.84
C ASP A 444 -30.31 -4.32 25.35
N GLU A 445 -30.16 -3.10 24.85
CA GLU A 445 -30.29 -2.78 23.42
C GLU A 445 -29.15 -3.39 22.61
N ALA A 446 -27.91 -3.27 23.10
CA ALA A 446 -26.74 -3.91 22.50
C ALA A 446 -26.93 -5.42 22.33
N LYS A 447 -27.51 -6.08 23.33
CA LYS A 447 -27.80 -7.53 23.29
C LYS A 447 -28.87 -7.89 22.27
N LYS A 448 -29.91 -7.07 22.12
CA LYS A 448 -30.95 -7.26 21.08
C LYS A 448 -30.31 -7.11 19.69
N ALA A 449 -29.55 -6.05 19.47
CA ALA A 449 -28.85 -5.79 18.22
C ALA A 449 -27.90 -6.94 17.82
N LEU A 450 -27.08 -7.44 18.76
CA LEU A 450 -26.19 -8.58 18.49
C LEU A 450 -26.95 -9.88 18.18
N LYS A 451 -28.08 -10.15 18.85
CA LYS A 451 -28.91 -11.34 18.54
C LYS A 451 -29.52 -11.26 17.15
N GLU A 452 -30.01 -10.09 16.74
CA GLU A 452 -30.51 -9.85 15.39
C GLU A 452 -29.41 -10.02 14.35
N ALA A 453 -28.22 -9.48 14.65
CA ALA A 453 -27.05 -9.64 13.79
C ALA A 453 -26.65 -11.10 13.63
N PHE A 454 -26.62 -11.86 14.73
CA PHE A 454 -26.32 -13.28 14.69
C PHE A 454 -27.39 -14.07 13.91
N LYS A 455 -28.67 -13.74 14.08
CA LYS A 455 -29.77 -14.38 13.33
C LYS A 455 -29.62 -14.16 11.82
N LYS A 456 -29.22 -12.95 11.41
CA LYS A 456 -29.04 -12.59 9.99
C LYS A 456 -27.75 -13.18 9.40
N THR A 457 -26.66 -13.18 10.15
CA THR A 457 -25.31 -13.39 9.60
C THR A 457 -24.70 -14.74 9.96
N LYS A 458 -25.16 -15.37 11.05
CA LYS A 458 -24.64 -16.62 11.63
C LYS A 458 -23.11 -16.64 11.81
N ARG A 459 -22.49 -15.47 12.05
CA ARG A 459 -21.03 -15.32 12.22
C ARG A 459 -20.54 -15.60 13.63
N VAL A 460 -19.32 -16.15 13.74
CA VAL A 460 -18.70 -16.55 15.01
C VAL A 460 -18.34 -15.34 15.87
N GLU A 461 -17.88 -14.26 15.25
CA GLU A 461 -17.46 -13.03 15.93
C GLU A 461 -18.63 -12.38 16.70
N VAL A 462 -19.83 -12.44 16.11
CA VAL A 462 -21.06 -11.94 16.76
C VAL A 462 -21.48 -12.86 17.90
N TYR A 463 -21.30 -14.17 17.75
CA TYR A 463 -21.56 -15.15 18.82
C TYR A 463 -20.64 -14.92 20.02
N ASP A 464 -19.34 -14.73 19.78
CA ASP A 464 -18.34 -14.47 20.82
C ASP A 464 -18.66 -13.17 21.58
N ALA A 465 -19.08 -12.12 20.86
CA ALA A 465 -19.53 -10.87 21.47
C ALA A 465 -20.75 -11.07 22.39
N ILE A 466 -21.74 -11.87 21.98
CA ILE A 466 -22.91 -12.23 22.81
C ILE A 466 -22.47 -13.01 24.06
N ALA A 467 -21.56 -13.97 23.91
CA ALA A 467 -21.04 -14.78 25.02
C ALA A 467 -20.29 -13.91 26.04
N HIS A 468 -19.46 -12.99 25.56
CA HIS A 468 -18.76 -12.02 26.40
C HIS A 468 -19.74 -11.13 27.17
N LEU A 469 -20.76 -10.59 26.50
CA LEU A 469 -21.78 -9.74 27.12
C LEU A 469 -22.59 -10.47 28.20
N LYS A 470 -22.97 -11.74 27.97
CA LYS A 470 -23.61 -12.57 29.02
C LYS A 470 -22.72 -12.75 30.24
N THR A 471 -21.42 -12.87 30.04
CA THR A 471 -20.44 -13.01 31.12
C THR A 471 -20.32 -11.73 31.94
N LEU A 472 -20.30 -10.57 31.27
CA LEU A 472 -20.32 -9.25 31.93
C LEU A 472 -21.61 -9.04 32.75
N GLN A 473 -22.78 -9.40 32.21
CA GLN A 473 -24.06 -9.26 32.91
C GLN A 473 -24.19 -10.18 34.14
N ARG A 474 -23.68 -11.42 34.07
CA ARG A 474 -23.63 -12.32 35.25
C ARG A 474 -22.75 -11.76 36.36
N LYS A 475 -21.66 -11.06 36.03
CA LYS A 475 -20.78 -10.38 37.01
C LYS A 475 -21.44 -9.15 37.67
N LYS A 476 -22.28 -8.38 36.96
CA LYS A 476 -23.07 -7.27 37.53
C LYS A 476 -24.08 -7.78 38.58
N LYS A 477 -24.78 -8.89 38.30
CA LYS A 477 -25.73 -9.50 39.25
C LYS A 477 -25.05 -10.16 40.47
N GLY A 478 -23.81 -10.64 40.33
CA GLY A 478 -23.04 -11.21 41.44
C GLY A 478 -22.52 -10.22 42.49
N LYS A 479 -22.64 -8.90 42.26
CA LYS A 479 -22.28 -7.83 43.21
C LYS A 479 -23.48 -7.25 43.99
N GLY A 480 -24.68 -7.83 43.84
CA GLY A 480 -25.88 -7.41 44.57
C GLY A 480 -26.09 -8.15 45.87
N LEU A 481 -25.17 -8.03 46.85
CA LEU A 481 -25.43 -8.42 48.25
C LEU A 481 -24.44 -7.71 49.20
N LYS A 482 -24.75 -6.43 49.47
CA LYS A 482 -24.80 -5.75 50.79
C LYS A 482 -24.64 -4.24 50.55
N ASN A 483 -25.79 -3.57 50.45
CA ASN A 483 -25.86 -2.13 50.73
C ASN A 483 -25.65 -1.95 52.24
N ASN A 484 -24.69 -1.11 52.60
CA ASN A 484 -24.86 -0.16 53.69
C ASN A 484 -24.02 1.09 53.36
N GLY A 485 -24.73 2.20 53.18
CA GLY A 485 -24.33 3.60 53.37
C GLY A 485 -22.98 4.06 52.83
N GLY A 486 -23.02 4.90 51.78
CA GLY A 486 -21.91 5.74 51.36
C GLY A 486 -22.07 6.21 49.93
N GLU A 487 -22.56 7.43 49.76
CA GLU A 487 -22.40 8.19 48.52
C GLU A 487 -20.90 8.36 48.22
N GLY A 488 -20.50 8.09 46.99
CA GLY A 488 -19.11 8.18 46.55
C GLY A 488 -19.01 8.00 45.05
N GLU A 489 -18.71 9.11 44.39
CA GLU A 489 -18.33 9.26 42.98
C GLU A 489 -17.21 8.30 42.57
N GLY A 490 -17.13 7.99 41.27
CA GLY A 490 -15.89 7.50 40.65
C GLY A 490 -15.55 6.03 40.89
N GLY A 491 -15.64 5.21 39.84
CA GLY A 491 -14.96 3.91 39.80
C GLY A 491 -13.45 4.08 39.74
N GLU A 492 -12.79 4.39 40.86
CA GLU A 492 -11.35 4.60 40.94
C GLU A 492 -10.56 3.27 40.95
N ASN A 493 -9.87 3.02 39.83
CA ASN A 493 -8.64 2.24 39.63
C ASN A 493 -8.39 0.97 40.48
N ALA A 494 -8.78 -0.19 39.93
CA ALA A 494 -8.41 -1.52 40.43
C ALA A 494 -6.90 -1.85 40.33
N PHE A 495 -6.09 -0.99 39.70
CA PHE A 495 -4.66 -1.15 39.54
C PHE A 495 -3.96 0.22 39.47
N VAL A 496 -2.67 0.25 39.76
CA VAL A 496 -1.80 1.42 39.59
C VAL A 496 -0.77 1.10 38.51
N VAL A 497 -0.44 2.07 37.67
CA VAL A 497 0.68 1.99 36.72
C VAL A 497 1.92 2.54 37.41
N VAL A 498 2.98 1.73 37.44
CA VAL A 498 4.22 2.04 38.15
C VAL A 498 5.35 2.20 37.14
N GLU A 499 6.30 3.10 37.44
CA GLU A 499 7.46 3.37 36.61
C GLU A 499 8.39 2.16 36.44
N PRO A 500 9.11 2.03 35.30
CA PRO A 500 9.98 0.89 35.03
C PRO A 500 11.10 0.68 36.07
N SER A 501 11.67 1.76 36.60
CA SER A 501 12.78 1.75 37.58
C SER A 501 12.46 1.00 38.87
N LYS A 502 11.17 0.94 39.24
CA LYS A 502 10.64 0.29 40.44
C LYS A 502 10.44 -1.22 40.28
N PHE A 503 10.57 -1.76 39.06
CA PHE A 503 10.52 -3.20 38.80
C PHE A 503 11.93 -3.78 38.87
N LYS A 504 12.22 -4.54 39.92
CA LYS A 504 13.50 -5.26 40.10
C LYS A 504 13.35 -6.73 39.73
N ARG A 505 14.38 -7.27 39.07
CA ARG A 505 14.44 -8.68 38.67
C ARG A 505 14.90 -9.56 39.83
N VAL A 506 14.27 -10.72 39.99
CA VAL A 506 14.80 -11.80 40.84
C VAL A 506 15.68 -12.68 39.95
N GLY A 507 16.99 -12.40 39.96
CA GLY A 507 18.00 -13.11 39.18
C GLY A 507 18.02 -12.78 37.69
N ARG A 508 18.98 -13.38 36.97
CA ARG A 508 19.23 -13.12 35.54
C ARG A 508 18.19 -13.72 34.58
N LYS A 509 17.36 -14.66 35.05
CA LYS A 509 16.34 -15.35 34.22
C LYS A 509 15.08 -14.54 33.96
N THR A 510 14.79 -13.56 34.81
CA THR A 510 13.59 -12.71 34.70
C THR A 510 13.80 -11.69 33.58
N THR A 511 12.89 -11.66 32.61
CA THR A 511 12.93 -10.67 31.53
C THR A 511 12.70 -9.24 32.05
N LEU A 512 13.48 -8.29 31.54
CA LEU A 512 13.31 -6.87 31.85
C LEU A 512 11.98 -6.35 31.31
N ARG A 513 11.36 -5.45 32.06
CA ARG A 513 10.04 -4.91 31.71
C ARG A 513 10.04 -4.22 30.35
N GLN A 514 11.04 -3.36 30.11
CA GLN A 514 11.16 -2.58 28.87
C GLN A 514 11.38 -3.51 27.67
N ASP A 515 12.32 -4.46 27.77
CA ASP A 515 12.56 -5.47 26.73
C ASP A 515 11.30 -6.27 26.41
N LEU A 516 10.51 -6.64 27.43
CA LEU A 516 9.25 -7.34 27.22
C LEU A 516 8.23 -6.46 26.49
N ALA A 517 8.13 -5.17 26.84
CA ALA A 517 7.24 -4.24 26.16
C ALA A 517 7.60 -4.13 24.67
N SER A 518 8.86 -3.84 24.35
CA SER A 518 9.36 -3.76 22.97
C SER A 518 9.17 -5.08 22.22
N ALA A 519 9.51 -6.22 22.83
CA ALA A 519 9.31 -7.52 22.21
C ALA A 519 7.84 -7.84 21.94
N LEU A 520 6.92 -7.47 22.84
CA LEU A 520 5.48 -7.65 22.61
C LEU A 520 4.96 -6.78 21.46
N GLU A 521 5.48 -5.57 21.28
CA GLU A 521 5.16 -4.73 20.13
C GLU A 521 5.69 -5.33 18.81
N ILE A 522 6.90 -5.88 18.81
CA ILE A 522 7.40 -6.65 17.66
C ILE A 522 6.50 -7.86 17.39
N ARG A 523 6.01 -8.56 18.42
CA ARG A 523 5.04 -9.66 18.26
C ARG A 523 3.70 -9.18 17.69
N VAL A 524 3.26 -7.95 17.97
CA VAL A 524 2.09 -7.34 17.30
C VAL A 524 2.39 -7.15 15.83
N PHE A 525 3.54 -6.56 15.51
CA PHE A 525 3.97 -6.34 14.14
C PHE A 525 4.08 -7.64 13.33
N GLN A 526 4.76 -8.67 13.87
CA GLN A 526 4.86 -10.01 13.27
C GLN A 526 3.48 -10.65 13.02
N ARG A 527 2.47 -10.37 13.87
CA ARG A 527 1.11 -10.90 13.68
C ARG A 527 0.38 -10.22 12.53
N VAL A 528 0.59 -8.92 12.34
CA VAL A 528 0.01 -8.15 11.23
C VAL A 528 0.70 -8.54 9.91
N THR A 529 2.03 -8.51 9.88
CA THR A 529 2.82 -8.75 8.66
C THR A 529 2.97 -10.22 8.31
N ARG A 530 2.74 -11.12 9.27
CA ARG A 530 2.97 -12.57 9.16
C ARG A 530 4.43 -12.96 8.91
N LEU A 531 5.38 -12.05 9.13
CA LEU A 531 6.81 -12.32 8.95
C LEU A 531 7.33 -13.46 9.84
N SER A 532 6.69 -13.73 10.98
CA SER A 532 7.03 -14.91 11.81
C SER A 532 6.71 -16.27 11.15
N ARG A 533 6.15 -16.28 9.93
CA ARG A 533 5.95 -17.48 9.11
C ARG A 533 6.83 -17.48 7.85
N CYS A 534 7.52 -16.37 7.58
CA CYS A 534 8.51 -16.28 6.51
C CYS A 534 9.80 -16.91 7.02
N ASP A 535 10.31 -17.94 6.37
CA ASP A 535 11.64 -18.45 6.68
C ASP A 535 12.67 -17.39 6.28
N VAL A 536 13.63 -17.12 7.16
CA VAL A 536 14.68 -16.13 6.92
C VAL A 536 15.53 -16.47 5.68
N ASP A 537 15.67 -17.76 5.33
CA ASP A 537 16.39 -18.17 4.12
C ASP A 537 15.70 -17.71 2.82
N VAL A 538 14.39 -17.40 2.85
CA VAL A 538 13.69 -16.78 1.70
C VAL A 538 14.26 -15.40 1.40
N LEU A 539 14.61 -14.62 2.43
CA LEU A 539 15.24 -13.31 2.21
C LEU A 539 16.60 -13.46 1.54
N LYS A 540 17.39 -14.44 1.97
CA LYS A 540 18.68 -14.75 1.35
C LYS A 540 18.52 -15.16 -0.12
N LYS A 541 17.50 -15.97 -0.44
CA LYS A 541 17.19 -16.36 -1.80
C LYS A 541 16.86 -15.15 -2.68
N GLU A 542 15.94 -14.29 -2.23
CA GLU A 542 15.54 -13.11 -3.00
C GLU A 542 16.70 -12.10 -3.16
N MET A 543 17.60 -12.00 -2.18
CA MET A 543 18.81 -11.18 -2.31
C MET A 543 19.78 -11.68 -3.38
N VAL A 544 19.85 -13.00 -3.60
CA VAL A 544 20.71 -13.60 -4.64
C VAL A 544 20.05 -13.57 -6.02
N GLU A 545 18.72 -13.74 -6.08
CA GLU A 545 17.98 -13.81 -7.35
C GLU A 545 17.61 -12.45 -7.95
N ASN A 546 17.48 -11.40 -7.13
CA ASN A 546 17.18 -10.05 -7.62
C ASN A 546 18.46 -9.22 -7.59
N ASP A 547 19.00 -8.93 -8.78
CA ASP A 547 20.11 -7.99 -8.92
C ASP A 547 19.56 -6.58 -9.14
N VAL A 548 19.90 -5.67 -8.22
CA VAL A 548 19.54 -4.25 -8.32
C VAL A 548 20.80 -3.50 -8.72
N PRO A 549 20.78 -2.74 -9.83
CA PRO A 549 21.96 -2.01 -10.27
C PRO A 549 22.42 -1.02 -9.19
N VAL A 550 23.73 -0.82 -9.11
CA VAL A 550 24.32 0.17 -8.22
C VAL A 550 23.89 1.55 -8.68
N SER A 551 23.34 2.32 -7.73
CA SER A 551 22.92 3.70 -7.91
C SER A 551 23.68 4.59 -6.93
N TYR A 552 23.95 5.83 -7.34
CA TYR A 552 24.60 6.82 -6.48
C TYR A 552 23.51 7.84 -6.11
N SER A 553 23.09 7.82 -4.84
CA SER A 553 22.14 8.79 -4.31
C SER A 553 22.90 10.04 -3.82
N GLY A 554 22.19 11.11 -3.47
CA GLY A 554 22.71 12.42 -3.02
C GLY A 554 23.76 12.41 -1.88
N SER A 555 24.03 11.25 -1.27
CA SER A 555 25.11 11.02 -0.31
C SER A 555 26.48 10.74 -0.96
N GLY A 556 26.52 10.31 -2.23
CA GLY A 556 27.74 9.90 -2.95
C GLY A 556 28.21 8.49 -2.65
N VAL A 557 27.50 7.75 -1.81
CA VAL A 557 27.82 6.37 -1.49
C VAL A 557 27.10 5.46 -2.50
N PRO A 558 27.78 4.47 -3.11
CA PRO A 558 27.12 3.52 -3.99
C PRO A 558 26.14 2.65 -3.20
N GLU A 559 24.87 2.65 -3.62
CA GLU A 559 23.77 1.93 -2.98
C GLU A 559 23.00 1.10 -4.00
N LYS A 560 22.62 -0.13 -3.65
CA LYS A 560 21.65 -0.93 -4.41
C LYS A 560 20.24 -0.47 -4.04
N SER A 561 19.84 0.69 -4.58
CA SER A 561 18.56 1.34 -4.24
C SER A 561 17.43 0.90 -5.16
N ILE A 562 16.25 0.68 -4.59
CA ILE A 562 15.05 0.25 -5.33
C ILE A 562 13.85 1.13 -4.98
N ARG A 563 12.97 1.41 -5.95
CA ARG A 563 11.69 2.10 -5.68
C ARG A 563 10.79 1.23 -4.82
N LYS A 564 10.02 1.84 -3.90
CA LYS A 564 9.06 1.12 -3.03
C LYS A 564 8.08 0.24 -3.82
N ALA A 565 7.62 0.67 -5.00
CA ALA A 565 6.75 -0.12 -5.88
C ALA A 565 7.44 -1.41 -6.39
N ALA A 566 8.69 -1.33 -6.83
CA ALA A 566 9.44 -2.52 -7.25
C ALA A 566 9.78 -3.44 -6.06
N LEU A 567 10.02 -2.87 -4.88
CA LEU A 567 10.17 -3.64 -3.64
C LEU A 567 8.89 -4.40 -3.26
N GLU A 568 7.71 -3.84 -3.53
CA GLU A 568 6.43 -4.52 -3.30
C GLU A 568 6.34 -5.85 -4.07
N VAL A 569 6.91 -5.91 -5.29
CA VAL A 569 6.98 -7.14 -6.09
C VAL A 569 7.83 -8.20 -5.39
N ILE A 570 8.96 -7.81 -4.80
CA ILE A 570 9.81 -8.71 -4.01
C ILE A 570 9.05 -9.15 -2.74
N LEU A 571 8.41 -8.22 -2.04
CA LEU A 571 7.57 -8.53 -0.87
C LEU A 571 6.47 -9.53 -1.22
N ARG A 572 5.88 -9.45 -2.43
CA ARG A 572 4.88 -10.40 -2.89
C ARG A 572 5.45 -11.82 -3.07
N LYS A 573 6.72 -11.96 -3.47
CA LYS A 573 7.40 -13.26 -3.51
C LYS A 573 7.69 -13.78 -2.10
N VAL A 574 8.27 -12.92 -1.24
CA VAL A 574 8.59 -13.22 0.17
C VAL A 574 7.34 -13.65 0.96
N LEU A 575 6.22 -12.98 0.72
CA LEU A 575 4.94 -13.20 1.40
C LEU A 575 3.90 -13.87 0.49
N SER A 576 4.34 -14.69 -0.46
CA SER A 576 3.48 -15.35 -1.46
C SER A 576 2.37 -16.23 -0.88
N PHE A 577 2.51 -16.66 0.38
CA PHE A 577 1.50 -17.42 1.11
C PHE A 577 0.32 -16.57 1.62
N LEU A 578 0.37 -15.24 1.48
CA LEU A 578 -0.71 -14.34 1.91
C LEU A 578 -1.77 -14.16 0.82
N LYS A 579 -3.03 -14.11 1.26
CA LYS A 579 -4.14 -13.63 0.41
C LYS A 579 -4.01 -12.12 0.21
N VAL A 580 -4.53 -11.62 -0.92
CA VAL A 580 -4.52 -10.20 -1.33
C VAL A 580 -4.80 -9.23 -0.17
N GLU A 581 -5.93 -9.36 0.52
CA GLU A 581 -6.29 -8.45 1.64
C GLU A 581 -5.28 -8.51 2.80
N THR A 582 -4.77 -9.70 3.14
CA THR A 582 -3.78 -9.84 4.21
C THR A 582 -2.42 -9.29 3.78
N PHE A 583 -2.08 -9.44 2.51
CA PHE A 583 -0.86 -8.91 1.92
C PHE A 583 -0.86 -7.38 1.95
N GLN A 584 -1.96 -6.74 1.55
CA GLN A 584 -2.11 -5.28 1.66
C GLN A 584 -1.92 -4.78 3.09
N GLY A 585 -2.54 -5.45 4.07
CA GLY A 585 -2.34 -5.12 5.48
C GLY A 585 -0.89 -5.31 5.96
N ALA A 586 -0.18 -6.31 5.44
CA ALA A 586 1.24 -6.53 5.72
C ALA A 586 2.11 -5.44 5.09
N VAL A 587 1.90 -5.11 3.83
CA VAL A 587 2.62 -4.05 3.11
C VAL A 587 2.40 -2.70 3.78
N LYS A 588 1.16 -2.35 4.15
CA LYS A 588 0.85 -1.13 4.90
C LYS A 588 1.68 -1.04 6.18
N ALA A 589 1.66 -2.08 7.01
CA ALA A 589 2.41 -2.10 8.26
C ALA A 589 3.93 -2.00 8.02
N ILE A 590 4.46 -2.71 7.01
CA ILE A 590 5.87 -2.63 6.63
C ILE A 590 6.22 -1.22 6.14
N ASN A 591 5.35 -0.58 5.36
CA ASN A 591 5.59 0.77 4.87
C ASN A 591 5.61 1.78 6.02
N GLU A 592 4.60 1.76 6.89
CA GLU A 592 4.48 2.66 8.05
C GLU A 592 5.63 2.52 9.04
N LYS A 593 6.10 1.29 9.28
CA LYS A 593 7.08 1.01 10.36
C LYS A 593 8.53 0.88 9.88
N VAL A 594 8.75 0.33 8.68
CA VAL A 594 10.10 0.02 8.15
C VAL A 594 10.48 1.00 7.05
N LEU A 595 9.65 1.13 6.01
CA LEU A 595 10.04 1.93 4.84
C LEU A 595 10.02 3.43 5.13
N SER A 596 9.16 3.90 6.03
CA SER A 596 9.15 5.29 6.52
C SER A 596 10.47 5.69 7.19
N VAL A 597 11.13 4.75 7.85
CA VAL A 597 12.44 4.96 8.50
C VAL A 597 13.58 4.89 7.48
N LEU A 598 13.51 3.95 6.53
CA LEU A 598 14.53 3.77 5.49
C LEU A 598 14.50 4.86 4.41
N ASP A 599 13.33 5.44 4.15
CA ASP A 599 13.11 6.52 3.19
C ASP A 599 12.69 7.81 3.91
N ALA A 600 13.48 8.19 4.92
CA ALA A 600 13.22 9.41 5.70
C ALA A 600 13.29 10.70 4.84
N SER A 601 14.00 10.65 3.72
CA SER A 601 14.07 11.75 2.74
C SER A 601 12.79 11.90 1.92
N GLY A 602 11.91 10.88 1.91
CA GLY A 602 10.71 10.85 1.05
C GLY A 602 11.02 10.70 -0.44
N SER A 603 12.18 10.13 -0.77
CA SER A 603 12.64 9.89 -2.14
C SER A 603 11.83 8.81 -2.88
N GLY A 604 11.10 7.96 -2.14
CA GLY A 604 10.41 6.79 -2.68
C GLY A 604 11.35 5.60 -2.95
N ARG A 605 12.64 5.70 -2.58
CA ARG A 605 13.66 4.67 -2.78
C ARG A 605 14.22 4.18 -1.44
N VAL A 606 14.68 2.93 -1.41
CA VAL A 606 15.31 2.33 -0.23
C VAL A 606 16.50 1.45 -0.60
N ASP A 607 17.50 1.38 0.27
CA ASP A 607 18.61 0.42 0.17
C ASP A 607 18.07 -1.00 0.42
N LEU A 608 18.17 -1.87 -0.59
CA LEU A 608 17.59 -3.22 -0.53
C LEU A 608 18.32 -4.13 0.46
N GLY A 609 19.65 -3.98 0.61
CA GLY A 609 20.44 -4.75 1.57
C GLY A 609 20.05 -4.39 3.00
N MET A 610 19.93 -3.10 3.29
CA MET A 610 19.48 -2.59 4.59
C MET A 610 18.05 -3.04 4.91
N PHE A 611 17.17 -3.03 3.91
CA PHE A 611 15.80 -3.53 4.06
C PHE A 611 15.76 -5.00 4.49
N PHE A 612 16.50 -5.90 3.81
CA PHE A 612 16.57 -7.30 4.19
C PHE A 612 17.19 -7.49 5.59
N ALA A 613 18.25 -6.74 5.90
CA ALA A 613 18.90 -6.77 7.21
C ALA A 613 17.93 -6.40 8.35
N ILE A 614 17.01 -5.45 8.13
CA ILE A 614 16.01 -5.04 9.14
C ILE A 614 14.88 -6.08 9.29
N LEU A 615 14.50 -6.80 8.23
CA LEU A 615 13.46 -7.82 8.32
C LEU A 615 13.96 -9.14 8.92
N ALA A 616 15.21 -9.51 8.68
CA ALA A 616 15.75 -10.82 9.06
C ALA A 616 15.58 -11.20 10.55
N PRO A 617 15.79 -10.30 11.55
CA PRO A 617 15.63 -10.65 12.96
C PRO A 617 14.22 -11.11 13.35
N ILE A 618 13.20 -10.60 12.67
CA ILE A 618 11.78 -10.85 12.98
C ILE A 618 11.14 -11.93 12.07
N CYS A 619 11.90 -12.50 11.15
CA CYS A 619 11.49 -13.66 10.37
C CYS A 619 11.57 -14.94 11.21
N SER A 620 11.03 -16.05 10.71
CA SER A 620 11.19 -17.37 11.34
C SER A 620 12.54 -18.00 11.02
N GLY A 621 12.96 -18.98 11.81
CA GLY A 621 14.24 -19.69 11.66
C GLY A 621 15.11 -19.62 12.92
N PRO A 622 16.22 -20.38 12.97
CA PRO A 622 17.14 -20.39 14.11
C PRO A 622 17.77 -19.01 14.36
N LEU A 623 17.99 -18.67 15.63
CA LEU A 623 18.49 -17.34 16.04
C LEU A 623 19.83 -16.99 15.37
N GLU A 624 20.78 -17.92 15.33
CA GLU A 624 22.08 -17.72 14.67
C GLU A 624 21.94 -17.53 13.16
N ARG A 625 20.97 -18.19 12.52
CA ARG A 625 20.72 -18.05 11.09
C ARG A 625 20.17 -16.66 10.76
N ARG A 626 19.27 -16.14 11.61
CA ARG A 626 18.74 -14.77 11.46
C ARG A 626 19.86 -13.74 11.52
N LYS A 627 20.74 -13.81 12.52
CA LYS A 627 21.91 -12.91 12.66
C LYS A 627 22.88 -13.04 11.48
N ARG A 628 23.10 -14.26 10.99
CA ARG A 628 23.98 -14.47 9.84
C ARG A 628 23.44 -13.81 8.57
N ILE A 629 22.14 -13.88 8.32
CA ILE A 629 21.54 -13.28 7.13
C ILE A 629 21.55 -11.75 7.19
N VAL A 630 21.46 -11.17 8.39
CA VAL A 630 21.72 -9.73 8.58
C VAL A 630 23.12 -9.37 8.09
N PHE A 631 24.15 -10.10 8.55
CA PHE A 631 25.52 -9.83 8.15
C PHE A 631 25.75 -10.05 6.65
N ASP A 632 25.21 -11.15 6.08
CA ASP A 632 25.28 -11.42 4.65
C ASP A 632 24.61 -10.30 3.83
N ALA A 633 23.51 -9.70 4.32
CA ALA A 633 22.83 -8.58 3.65
C ALA A 633 23.61 -7.26 3.70
N LEU A 634 24.37 -7.02 4.78
CA LEU A 634 25.27 -5.87 4.88
C LEU A 634 26.53 -6.05 4.01
N LEU A 635 27.03 -7.27 3.88
CA LEU A 635 28.12 -7.62 2.95
C LEU A 635 27.71 -7.45 1.48
N TRP A 636 26.45 -7.76 1.15
CA TRP A 636 25.93 -7.68 -0.22
C TRP A 636 25.80 -6.23 -0.75
N ARG A 637 25.92 -5.23 0.12
CA ARG A 637 25.90 -3.81 -0.27
C ARG A 637 27.17 -3.46 -1.08
N PRO A 638 27.07 -2.54 -2.08
CA PRO A 638 28.18 -2.23 -2.98
C PRO A 638 29.48 -1.84 -2.26
N ALA A 639 29.35 -1.14 -1.14
CA ALA A 639 30.48 -0.64 -0.37
C ALA A 639 31.36 -1.75 0.26
N ASN A 640 30.88 -2.99 0.35
CA ASN A 640 31.56 -4.14 0.96
C ASN A 640 31.59 -5.37 0.01
N GLU A 641 31.21 -5.20 -1.25
CA GLU A 641 31.07 -6.31 -2.20
C GLU A 641 32.43 -6.96 -2.48
N ASN A 642 32.50 -8.29 -2.38
CA ASN A 642 33.72 -9.11 -2.43
C ASN A 642 34.64 -9.05 -1.20
N GLU A 643 34.22 -8.40 -0.12
CA GLU A 643 34.92 -8.44 1.17
C GLU A 643 34.34 -9.53 2.09
N ALA A 644 35.16 -10.04 3.02
CA ALA A 644 34.70 -10.98 4.06
C ALA A 644 34.21 -10.26 5.34
N GLN A 645 34.38 -8.94 5.39
CA GLN A 645 34.13 -8.06 6.52
C GLN A 645 33.23 -6.90 6.05
N ILE A 646 32.53 -6.27 6.99
CA ILE A 646 31.68 -5.10 6.71
C ILE A 646 32.33 -3.85 7.32
N LYS A 647 32.07 -2.69 6.74
CA LYS A 647 32.43 -1.42 7.38
C LYS A 647 31.72 -1.24 8.71
N ARG A 648 32.44 -0.75 9.73
CA ARG A 648 31.88 -0.44 11.05
C ARG A 648 30.77 0.62 10.94
N SER A 649 30.93 1.60 10.06
CA SER A 649 29.90 2.62 9.77
C SER A 649 28.58 2.00 9.32
N ASP A 650 28.60 0.97 8.48
CA ASP A 650 27.40 0.26 8.02
C ASP A 650 26.73 -0.53 9.13
N ALA A 651 27.51 -1.19 9.98
CA ALA A 651 26.98 -1.90 11.14
C ALA A 651 26.32 -0.95 12.15
N VAL A 652 26.94 0.21 12.40
CA VAL A 652 26.37 1.26 13.25
C VAL A 652 25.08 1.82 12.64
N ALA A 653 25.08 2.12 11.34
CA ALA A 653 23.89 2.60 10.63
C ALA A 653 22.75 1.58 10.68
N TYR A 654 23.06 0.29 10.48
CA TYR A 654 22.11 -0.80 10.62
C TYR A 654 21.48 -0.86 12.00
N ILE A 655 22.29 -0.85 13.07
CA ILE A 655 21.78 -0.89 14.44
C ILE A 655 20.89 0.32 14.73
N LYS A 656 21.28 1.51 14.26
CA LYS A 656 20.46 2.74 14.37
C LYS A 656 19.09 2.55 13.71
N TYR A 657 19.04 2.11 12.45
CA TYR A 657 17.77 1.89 11.76
C TYR A 657 16.94 0.78 12.40
N LEU A 658 17.56 -0.35 12.76
CA LEU A 658 16.87 -1.48 13.39
C LEU A 658 16.20 -1.06 14.71
N ARG A 659 16.88 -0.25 15.52
CA ARG A 659 16.34 0.29 16.76
C ARG A 659 15.24 1.31 16.50
N ALA A 660 15.43 2.23 15.56
CA ALA A 660 14.39 3.20 15.17
C ALA A 660 13.09 2.50 14.71
N VAL A 661 13.20 1.35 14.04
CA VAL A 661 12.06 0.55 13.58
C VAL A 661 11.38 -0.21 14.73
N TYR A 662 12.14 -0.86 15.63
CA TYR A 662 11.57 -1.86 16.56
C TYR A 662 11.62 -1.52 18.05
N ILE A 663 12.37 -0.49 18.43
CA ILE A 663 12.51 -0.06 19.82
C ILE A 663 11.97 1.37 19.92
N PRO A 664 10.72 1.55 20.41
CA PRO A 664 10.16 2.86 20.66
C PRO A 664 11.02 3.55 21.73
N SER A 665 11.85 4.45 21.27
CA SER A 665 12.97 5.09 21.95
C SER A 665 12.81 5.32 23.47
N HIS A 666 13.79 4.79 24.21
CA HIS A 666 14.59 5.67 25.07
C HIS A 666 15.18 6.76 24.15
N GLY A 667 14.69 8.00 24.28
CA GLY A 667 15.12 9.23 23.58
C GLY A 667 15.84 9.09 22.23
N VAL A 668 15.13 9.27 21.11
CA VAL A 668 15.74 9.45 19.78
C VAL A 668 16.75 10.62 19.76
N SER A 669 16.58 11.58 20.69
CA SER A 669 17.40 12.78 20.81
C SER A 669 18.85 12.52 21.24
N ASP A 670 19.13 11.49 22.04
CA ASP A 670 20.51 11.23 22.53
C ASP A 670 21.36 10.43 21.52
N MET A 671 20.73 9.78 20.53
CA MET A 671 21.45 8.98 19.51
C MET A 671 21.81 9.77 18.25
N MET A 672 21.25 10.97 18.05
CA MET A 672 21.64 11.87 16.96
C MET A 672 22.94 12.65 17.27
N GLU A 673 23.34 12.75 18.55
CA GLU A 673 24.48 13.58 18.98
C GLU A 673 25.79 12.82 19.26
N VAL A 674 25.85 11.50 19.07
CA VAL A 674 27.12 10.77 19.24
C VAL A 674 27.98 10.90 17.97
N HIS A 675 29.04 11.69 18.08
CA HIS A 675 30.09 11.95 17.09
C HIS A 675 30.36 10.77 16.14
N GLY A 676 29.97 10.92 14.89
CA GLY A 676 30.43 10.06 13.80
C GLY A 676 31.66 10.67 13.15
N GLU A 677 32.84 10.41 13.73
CA GLU A 677 34.01 10.31 12.87
C GLU A 677 33.74 9.21 11.83
N LEU A 678 34.19 9.43 10.59
CA LEU A 678 34.13 8.47 9.50
C LEU A 678 35.08 7.29 9.80
N ASP A 679 34.73 6.46 10.79
CA ASP A 679 35.45 5.22 11.07
C ASP A 679 35.10 4.19 9.98
N SER A 680 35.96 4.14 8.96
CA SER A 680 35.88 3.22 7.84
C SER A 680 36.54 1.86 8.13
N SER A 681 36.81 1.54 9.40
CA SER A 681 37.37 0.24 9.77
C SER A 681 36.46 -0.91 9.38
N LEU A 682 37.07 -2.03 9.00
CA LEU A 682 36.38 -3.27 8.69
C LEU A 682 36.21 -4.10 9.96
N ILE A 683 35.03 -4.71 10.11
CA ILE A 683 34.72 -5.59 11.22
C ILE A 683 34.28 -6.97 10.73
N SER A 684 34.72 -7.98 11.48
CA SER A 684 34.38 -9.39 11.31
C SER A 684 32.95 -9.72 11.78
N TYR A 685 32.47 -10.91 11.42
CA TYR A 685 31.18 -11.41 11.90
C TYR A 685 31.12 -11.50 13.44
N THR A 686 32.23 -11.84 14.10
CA THR A 686 32.31 -11.92 15.56
C THR A 686 32.16 -10.56 16.23
N GLU A 687 32.86 -9.53 15.73
CA GLU A 687 32.73 -8.16 16.24
C GLU A 687 31.33 -7.60 15.98
N PHE A 688 30.76 -7.88 14.80
CA PHE A 688 29.37 -7.54 14.51
C PHE A 688 28.40 -8.18 15.51
N LEU A 689 28.60 -9.44 15.88
CA LEU A 689 27.76 -10.11 16.87
C LEU A 689 27.85 -9.45 18.25
N GLU A 690 29.02 -8.99 18.67
CA GLU A 690 29.16 -8.25 19.92
C GLU A 690 28.34 -6.96 19.90
N MET A 691 28.46 -6.18 18.83
CA MET A 691 27.66 -4.96 18.62
C MET A 691 26.15 -5.27 18.57
N PHE A 692 25.75 -6.33 17.86
CA PHE A 692 24.35 -6.72 17.71
C PHE A 692 23.74 -7.20 19.03
N ASN A 693 24.48 -7.95 19.84
CA ASN A 693 23.95 -8.53 21.08
C ASN A 693 24.06 -7.57 22.28
N ASP A 694 24.67 -6.40 22.11
CA ASP A 694 24.75 -5.38 23.15
C ASP A 694 23.32 -5.04 23.66
N PRO A 695 23.07 -5.15 24.98
CA PRO A 695 21.75 -4.95 25.55
C PRO A 695 21.31 -3.48 25.54
N ASP A 696 22.26 -2.54 25.59
CA ASP A 696 21.98 -1.11 25.73
C ASP A 696 21.94 -0.44 24.35
N TRP A 697 22.94 -0.74 23.51
CA TRP A 697 23.18 -0.09 22.22
C TRP A 697 22.82 -0.95 21.01
N GLY A 698 22.74 -2.28 21.17
CA GLY A 698 22.47 -3.23 20.10
C GLY A 698 21.00 -3.62 19.96
N PHE A 699 20.77 -4.87 19.56
CA PHE A 699 19.47 -5.53 19.43
C PHE A 699 19.41 -6.83 20.26
N GLY A 700 19.97 -6.79 21.48
CA GLY A 700 19.93 -7.91 22.43
C GLY A 700 18.52 -8.42 22.78
N ILE A 701 17.48 -7.64 22.47
CA ILE A 701 16.06 -7.97 22.63
C ILE A 701 15.63 -9.22 21.82
N LEU A 702 16.37 -9.60 20.76
CA LEU A 702 16.05 -10.76 19.92
C LEU A 702 15.86 -12.06 20.73
N ASN A 703 16.66 -12.26 21.79
CA ASN A 703 16.51 -13.42 22.68
C ASN A 703 15.15 -13.44 23.39
N THR A 704 14.70 -12.28 23.86
CA THR A 704 13.37 -12.11 24.48
C THR A 704 12.26 -12.38 23.48
N LEU A 705 12.42 -11.91 22.23
CA LEU A 705 11.45 -12.17 21.16
C LEU A 705 11.31 -13.68 20.87
N VAL A 706 12.42 -14.39 20.68
CA VAL A 706 12.41 -15.85 20.40
C VAL A 706 11.84 -16.65 21.59
N LYS A 707 12.11 -16.21 22.82
CA LYS A 707 11.50 -16.79 24.03
C LYS A 707 9.96 -16.65 24.00
N LEU A 708 9.43 -15.51 23.56
CA LEU A 708 7.97 -15.32 23.42
C LEU A 708 7.38 -16.17 22.29
N GLU A 709 8.08 -16.28 21.15
CA GLU A 709 7.64 -17.12 20.01
C GLU A 709 7.40 -18.58 20.42
N SER A 710 8.26 -19.13 21.28
CA SER A 710 8.12 -20.49 21.82
C SER A 710 7.12 -20.58 22.99
N GLY A 711 7.06 -19.54 23.84
CA GLY A 711 6.26 -19.52 25.06
C GLY A 711 4.76 -19.25 24.86
N ASP A 712 4.33 -18.64 23.75
CA ASP A 712 2.94 -18.18 23.51
C ASP A 712 1.86 -19.28 23.66
N ARG A 713 2.22 -20.56 23.64
CA ARG A 713 1.28 -21.69 23.78
C ARG A 713 1.24 -22.31 25.17
N MET A 714 2.15 -21.92 26.06
CA MET A 714 2.25 -22.48 27.41
C MET A 714 1.16 -21.90 28.31
N ARG A 715 0.39 -22.75 28.98
CA ARG A 715 -0.67 -22.33 29.92
C ARG A 715 -0.26 -22.63 31.36
N HIS A 716 -0.38 -21.65 32.24
CA HIS A 716 -0.14 -21.81 33.67
C HIS A 716 -1.41 -22.29 34.42
N GLY A 717 -1.96 -23.44 34.03
CA GLY A 717 -3.04 -24.11 34.78
C GLY A 717 -4.18 -23.19 35.26
N SER A 718 -4.46 -23.22 36.58
CA SER A 718 -5.52 -22.46 37.26
C SER A 718 -5.14 -21.00 37.59
N TYR A 719 -3.96 -20.52 37.20
CA TYR A 719 -3.53 -19.17 37.54
C TYR A 719 -4.08 -18.13 36.56
N SER A 720 -4.63 -17.06 37.13
CA SER A 720 -5.10 -15.89 36.40
C SER A 720 -4.27 -14.66 36.76
N CYS A 721 -4.15 -13.74 35.80
CA CYS A 721 -3.49 -12.47 36.02
C CYS A 721 -4.26 -11.65 37.05
N SER A 722 -3.55 -11.05 38.00
CA SER A 722 -4.17 -10.32 39.12
C SER A 722 -4.83 -9.01 38.69
N ILE A 723 -4.43 -8.48 37.53
CA ILE A 723 -4.97 -7.25 36.94
C ILE A 723 -6.12 -7.57 35.99
N CYS A 724 -5.82 -8.23 34.87
CA CYS A 724 -6.84 -8.47 33.83
C CYS A 724 -7.74 -9.68 34.11
N ARG A 725 -7.41 -10.51 35.11
CA ARG A 725 -8.17 -11.71 35.51
C ARG A 725 -8.30 -12.79 34.42
N TYR A 726 -7.57 -12.66 33.32
CA TYR A 726 -7.46 -13.70 32.29
C TYR A 726 -6.49 -14.81 32.73
N PRO A 727 -6.72 -16.06 32.31
CA PRO A 727 -5.74 -17.14 32.45
C PRO A 727 -4.39 -16.72 31.87
N ILE A 728 -3.30 -17.03 32.58
CA ILE A 728 -1.96 -16.65 32.14
C ILE A 728 -1.50 -17.64 31.06
N ILE A 729 -1.23 -17.09 29.88
CA ILE A 729 -0.65 -17.78 28.72
C ILE A 729 0.71 -17.14 28.43
N GLY A 730 1.73 -17.95 28.18
CA GLY A 730 3.13 -17.52 28.13
C GLY A 730 3.72 -17.41 29.53
N SER A 731 4.75 -16.56 29.69
CA SER A 731 5.45 -16.39 30.96
C SER A 731 4.53 -15.84 32.08
N ARG A 732 4.74 -16.37 33.28
CA ARG A 732 4.09 -15.90 34.51
C ARG A 732 5.08 -15.11 35.37
N PHE A 733 4.80 -13.82 35.59
CA PHE A 733 5.58 -12.97 36.47
C PHE A 733 4.97 -12.95 37.86
N LYS A 734 5.59 -13.65 38.82
CA LYS A 734 5.14 -13.69 40.22
C LYS A 734 5.91 -12.66 41.04
N GLU A 735 5.19 -11.82 41.76
CA GLU A 735 5.79 -10.89 42.72
C GLU A 735 6.16 -11.65 44.02
N THR A 736 7.33 -11.36 44.59
CA THR A 736 7.86 -12.16 45.70
C THR A 736 7.27 -11.87 47.07
N LYS A 737 6.76 -10.66 47.32
CA LYS A 737 6.32 -10.24 48.67
C LYS A 737 4.81 -10.46 48.90
N TYR A 738 3.97 -10.02 47.98
CA TYR A 738 2.50 -10.15 47.98
C TYR A 738 2.01 -11.34 47.15
N HIS A 739 2.91 -12.06 46.47
CA HIS A 739 2.62 -13.32 45.77
C HIS A 739 1.57 -13.27 44.66
N PHE A 740 1.22 -12.08 44.18
CA PHE A 740 0.34 -11.93 43.03
C PHE A 740 1.08 -12.26 41.72
N SER A 741 0.34 -12.67 40.70
CA SER A 741 0.90 -13.02 39.38
C SER A 741 0.37 -12.09 38.29
N LEU A 742 1.24 -11.72 37.37
CA LEU A 742 0.94 -10.92 36.18
C LEU A 742 1.20 -11.75 34.91
N CYS A 743 0.40 -11.50 33.87
CA CYS A 743 0.72 -11.95 32.51
C CYS A 743 1.70 -10.98 31.84
N ASN A 744 2.28 -11.40 30.72
CA ASN A 744 3.23 -10.61 29.90
C ASN A 744 2.79 -9.16 29.72
N ARG A 745 1.54 -8.94 29.29
CA ARG A 745 0.98 -7.61 29.00
C ARG A 745 0.87 -6.72 30.24
N CYS A 746 0.34 -7.24 31.34
CA CYS A 746 0.19 -6.42 32.56
C CYS A 746 1.55 -6.11 33.20
N TYR A 747 2.51 -7.03 33.12
CA TYR A 747 3.88 -6.79 33.57
C TYR A 747 4.57 -5.73 32.70
N SER A 748 4.51 -5.85 31.37
CA SER A 748 5.13 -4.88 30.45
C SER A 748 4.53 -3.47 30.60
N GLU A 749 3.22 -3.38 30.81
CA GLU A 749 2.51 -2.12 31.06
C GLU A 749 2.76 -1.55 32.47
N GLY A 750 3.47 -2.27 33.35
CA GLY A 750 3.78 -1.80 34.71
C GLY A 750 2.56 -1.78 35.65
N LYS A 751 1.53 -2.60 35.38
CA LYS A 751 0.28 -2.62 36.14
C LYS A 751 0.40 -3.51 37.37
N VAL A 752 0.12 -2.95 38.55
CA VAL A 752 0.11 -3.65 39.83
C VAL A 752 -1.20 -3.41 40.59
N PRO A 753 -1.67 -4.35 41.43
CA PRO A 753 -2.88 -4.16 42.21
C PRO A 753 -2.77 -2.92 43.12
N SER A 754 -3.81 -2.08 43.17
CA SER A 754 -3.81 -0.88 44.02
C SER A 754 -3.65 -1.18 45.51
N ALA A 755 -4.14 -2.34 45.96
CA ALA A 755 -3.98 -2.85 47.32
C ALA A 755 -2.54 -3.24 47.70
N CYS A 756 -1.61 -3.34 46.73
CA CYS A 756 -0.24 -3.82 46.94
C CYS A 756 0.80 -2.74 46.62
N LYS A 757 0.51 -1.47 46.91
CA LYS A 757 1.40 -0.35 46.60
C LYS A 757 2.73 -0.46 47.38
N GLN A 758 3.84 -0.48 46.64
CA GLN A 758 5.21 -0.51 47.16
C GLN A 758 6.11 0.51 46.44
N GLU A 759 7.24 0.84 47.07
CA GLU A 759 8.32 1.60 46.45
C GLU A 759 9.03 0.79 45.35
N GLU A 760 9.30 -0.49 45.62
CA GLU A 760 9.92 -1.43 44.68
C GLU A 760 9.17 -2.76 44.64
N TYR A 761 9.15 -3.40 43.47
CA TYR A 761 8.55 -4.70 43.25
C TYR A 761 9.60 -5.66 42.72
N ARG A 762 9.67 -6.86 43.32
CA ARG A 762 10.60 -7.91 42.89
C ARG A 762 9.81 -9.02 42.21
N PHE A 763 10.06 -9.21 40.93
CA PHE A 763 9.38 -10.24 40.14
C PHE A 763 10.30 -11.38 39.80
N LYS A 764 9.74 -12.59 39.89
CA LYS A 764 10.33 -13.82 39.37
C LYS A 764 9.49 -14.32 38.22
N GLU A 765 10.14 -14.61 37.10
CA GLU A 765 9.49 -15.17 35.93
C GLU A 765 9.51 -16.70 35.95
N TYR A 766 8.40 -17.31 35.54
CA TYR A 766 8.29 -18.74 35.31
C TYR A 766 7.81 -18.98 33.88
N GLY A 767 8.51 -19.84 33.13
CA GLY A 767 8.10 -20.23 31.77
C GLY A 767 7.12 -21.40 31.73
N SER A 768 6.98 -22.16 32.83
CA SER A 768 6.03 -23.26 32.94
C SER A 768 5.61 -23.52 34.39
N GLU A 769 4.54 -24.29 34.57
CA GLU A 769 4.10 -24.67 35.92
C GLU A 769 5.08 -25.62 36.60
N THR A 770 5.76 -26.48 35.83
CA THR A 770 6.78 -27.40 36.37
C THR A 770 7.98 -26.63 36.93
N GLU A 771 8.42 -25.55 36.26
CA GLU A 771 9.46 -24.67 36.77
C GLU A 771 9.04 -23.98 38.07
N ALA A 772 7.80 -23.50 38.14
CA ALA A 772 7.25 -22.89 39.34
C ALA A 772 7.13 -23.88 40.51
N MET A 773 6.78 -25.15 40.24
CA MET A 773 6.69 -26.19 41.26
C MET A 773 8.07 -26.61 41.77
N LYS A 774 9.06 -26.78 40.87
CA LYS A 774 10.44 -27.09 41.28
C LYS A 774 10.98 -26.07 42.26
N ASP A 775 10.73 -24.79 42.00
CA ASP A 775 11.15 -23.68 42.85
C ASP A 775 10.50 -23.70 44.25
N LYS A 776 9.22 -24.11 44.33
CA LYS A 776 8.56 -24.35 45.62
C LYS A 776 9.18 -25.52 46.36
N CYS A 777 9.46 -26.63 45.67
CA CYS A 777 10.07 -27.82 46.26
C CYS A 777 11.49 -27.59 46.75
N THR A 778 12.29 -26.75 46.07
CA THR A 778 13.63 -26.37 46.54
C THR A 778 13.62 -25.52 47.80
N CYS A 779 12.56 -24.73 48.03
CA CYS A 779 12.37 -24.04 49.31
C CYS A 779 12.07 -25.01 50.47
N PHE A 780 11.53 -26.21 50.20
CA PHE A 780 11.33 -27.24 51.21
C PHE A 780 12.60 -28.05 51.52
N SER A 781 13.57 -28.12 50.59
CA SER A 781 14.88 -28.75 50.84
C SER A 781 15.95 -27.83 51.44
N LEU A 782 15.66 -26.53 51.60
CA LEU A 782 16.54 -25.56 52.29
C LEU A 782 16.17 -25.34 53.76
N HIS A 783 15.47 -26.28 54.39
CA HIS A 783 15.29 -26.34 55.85
C HIS A 783 15.97 -27.56 56.49
N SER A 784 17.05 -28.05 55.89
CA SER A 784 18.02 -28.89 56.59
C SER A 784 19.44 -28.34 56.43
N SER A 785 20.01 -27.96 57.59
CA SER A 785 21.41 -27.61 57.92
C SER A 785 22.02 -26.31 57.37
N ASN A 786 22.32 -25.41 58.32
CA ASN A 786 23.37 -24.38 58.27
C ASN A 786 24.72 -24.93 57.78
N SER A 787 25.44 -24.19 56.94
CA SER A 787 26.76 -23.57 57.22
C SER A 787 27.58 -23.33 55.94
N GLU A 788 28.02 -22.07 55.77
CA GLU A 788 29.25 -21.59 55.09
C GLU A 788 29.44 -21.69 53.55
N GLY A 789 29.79 -20.52 52.96
CA GLY A 789 30.75 -20.42 51.85
C GLY A 789 30.24 -19.91 50.49
N ASP A 790 30.47 -18.62 50.19
CA ASP A 790 30.63 -18.03 48.83
C ASP A 790 31.76 -18.75 48.03
N PRO A 791 31.82 -18.71 46.68
CA PRO A 791 31.54 -17.56 45.80
C PRO A 791 30.60 -17.76 44.59
#